data_AF-A0AA96MJ12-F1
#
_entry.id   AF-A0AA96MJ12-F1
#
_cell.length_a   1.000
_cell.length_b   1.000
_cell.length_c   1.000
_cell.angle_alpha   90.00
_cell.angle_beta   90.00
_cell.angle_gamma   90.00
#
_symmetry.space_group_name_H-M   'P 1'
#
loop_
_entity.id
_entity.type
_entity.pdbx_description
1 polymer ?
#
loop_
_entity_poly.entity_id
_entity_poly.type
_entity_poly.pdbx_seq_one_letter_code
_entity_poly.pdbx_strand_id
1 'polypeptide(L)'
;MKKGQRILVKLLILAILVSMTALGQPLKVNASTLPGSFAKGADVSWLPQLEALGYKFYNEQGAEQDLLQILKDYGIDSIRLRAFVNPSDDPSNGHNSTEELVQLASRVSALGFRVMIDLHYSDSWADPGKQVTPAAWANDNLEQLKVHVSEYTSEVMNALKTAGVTPEWVQIGNEINNGMMHPLGSYSNTENLVQLIQAGSSAARAVFPATKIIIHRANGADNGVVSFYDGLVAAGLKDTDYDIIGLSYYPESVFTSSIDELSANMNTLAAKFGKEVMIVEVGGNVSTNADNVYNMLVAVQNHSKAVPDGQGTGVFYWAPEGVYFGYPLSAWNPDGTPSFAMNAFKDGAAEINRYPVESLTLDKHTASIEEGGTGSIKAVISPDNATYKGVTFTSSNPEVVKVDRYKGTISGLAAGTATVTAVTYDGGFTDAAEITVVAGTSLIQNPGFEDGLNNWTVTGDAGAVSTDSDKHSGSAALHYWSAGAGEFQVSQTITGLENGTYQLSAWVSGGGEEETAEIFAGDQKQSFKNTGWQIWSNPAIDHIEVTDGILSIGAKLKYSGGQWGNIDDFKLVKQAGAIQTSNLTVNGKLADWYLEGNKPSTFGDSNASGGFDYGDDKPIDFTITHEITGLEPGTYTLNAKVFGDKGEPDPGSVMYIVSEGQTYSVPITYSGSAWLNPRTLTLKYVHVGDDGIAQVGFTVKTNSDNHYGYLDEVTFVRNPDSSPEIPSEPTPDPGEAPAETPVESPAASPTASPSPSPTADSSSVWSAPQAALKPTPQPAAQPDVKVLTTPEANAENKIVISAQDGVKEVRLPANAAAINGTNRLRVEAKDAVIEIPGKVLKELQVLAGENAEDKMISLEWASLSAEDKSALLQLADNKSDAELKLAGDVYSFNLSIVNPDGTKTPMTHFTEPVTLRLKVQAGANVQLLGVYNIADEGTLEYVGGTMDQGVMLAQVNHFSKYAVLEYNKTFADVASDHWAYNVIKEAAAKHIIAGISESSFAPKQEVTRAEFVSMLVRALGVKNANASPFNDVEHTKWYAGGIAAAYEAGLVKGYAAGRFEPEAHITRQEMAVMLMRAYEIRTGNVTPLVSLAKFSDSDKIDNWAVNAVSAAQSLGFINGNADGFYLPQSFTNRAESAKAVSLLLAK
;
A
#
# COMPACT_ATOMS: atom_id res chain seq x y z
N MET A 1 -24.52 -8.80 50.42
CA MET A 1 -24.31 -7.38 50.82
C MET A 1 -25.17 -7.03 52.04
N LYS A 2 -24.64 -6.26 53.01
CA LYS A 2 -25.35 -5.85 54.25
C LYS A 2 -25.64 -4.34 54.29
N LYS A 3 -26.65 -3.94 55.06
CA LYS A 3 -27.38 -2.65 55.02
C LYS A 3 -26.59 -1.33 55.23
N GLY A 4 -25.26 -1.34 55.38
CA GLY A 4 -24.46 -0.15 55.70
C GLY A 4 -24.29 0.87 54.56
N GLN A 5 -24.07 0.40 53.32
CA GLN A 5 -23.73 1.28 52.18
C GLN A 5 -24.86 2.24 51.74
N ARG A 6 -26.12 2.03 52.15
CA ARG A 6 -27.26 2.87 51.74
C ARG A 6 -27.34 4.24 52.40
N ILE A 7 -26.51 4.52 53.42
CA ILE A 7 -26.51 5.82 54.13
C ILE A 7 -25.39 6.73 53.60
N LEU A 8 -24.21 6.18 53.30
CA LEU A 8 -23.08 6.98 52.78
C LEU A 8 -23.33 7.50 51.35
N VAL A 9 -23.91 6.67 50.48
CA VAL A 9 -24.29 7.06 49.11
C VAL A 9 -25.29 8.22 49.10
N LYS A 10 -26.18 8.31 50.10
CA LYS A 10 -27.15 9.42 50.20
C LYS A 10 -26.55 10.75 50.68
N LEU A 11 -25.43 10.71 51.41
CA LEU A 11 -24.73 11.92 51.86
C LEU A 11 -23.80 12.47 50.79
N LEU A 12 -23.17 11.62 49.97
CA LEU A 12 -22.32 12.08 48.86
C LEU A 12 -23.14 12.74 47.74
N ILE A 13 -24.33 12.18 47.41
CA ILE A 13 -25.26 12.78 46.45
C ILE A 13 -25.74 14.16 46.92
N LEU A 14 -25.95 14.36 48.22
CA LEU A 14 -26.40 15.65 48.75
C LEU A 14 -25.29 16.72 48.73
N ALA A 15 -24.02 16.32 48.86
CA ALA A 15 -22.88 17.25 48.76
C ALA A 15 -22.67 17.77 47.32
N ILE A 16 -22.90 16.92 46.31
CA ILE A 16 -22.81 17.31 44.90
C ILE A 16 -23.99 18.22 44.48
N LEU A 17 -25.17 18.09 45.10
CA LEU A 17 -26.31 18.96 44.83
C LEU A 17 -26.18 20.41 45.35
N VAL A 18 -25.22 20.71 46.23
CA VAL A 18 -25.13 22.03 46.91
C VAL A 18 -24.09 22.96 46.28
N SER A 19 -23.21 22.47 45.39
CA SER A 19 -22.32 23.34 44.59
C SER A 19 -22.97 23.95 43.34
N MET A 20 -24.18 23.52 42.96
CA MET A 20 -24.90 23.99 41.76
C MET A 20 -25.88 25.16 41.99
N THR A 21 -25.79 25.88 43.12
CA THR A 21 -26.77 26.92 43.48
C THR A 21 -26.20 28.33 43.68
N ALA A 22 -25.38 28.81 42.74
CA ALA A 22 -25.21 30.24 42.49
C ALA A 22 -24.72 30.54 41.06
N LEU A 23 -25.62 31.06 40.21
CA LEU A 23 -25.36 31.72 38.90
C LEU A 23 -24.69 30.82 37.82
N GLY A 24 -25.33 30.44 36.72
CA GLY A 24 -26.66 30.80 36.19
C GLY A 24 -27.55 29.59 35.90
N GLN A 25 -28.74 29.87 35.35
CA GLN A 25 -29.67 28.84 34.89
C GLN A 25 -28.99 27.94 33.84
N PRO A 26 -29.35 26.65 33.73
CA PRO A 26 -29.03 25.90 32.52
C PRO A 26 -29.69 26.65 31.37
N LEU A 27 -28.87 27.24 30.50
CA LEU A 27 -29.34 27.77 29.24
C LEU A 27 -29.97 26.59 28.49
N LYS A 28 -31.30 26.59 28.41
CA LYS A 28 -32.01 25.91 27.33
C LYS A 28 -31.66 26.65 26.04
N VAL A 29 -30.45 26.40 25.53
CA VAL A 29 -30.12 26.71 24.15
C VAL A 29 -30.97 25.76 23.33
N ASN A 30 -32.10 26.27 22.82
CA ASN A 30 -32.70 25.63 21.66
C ASN A 30 -31.65 25.70 20.55
N ALA A 31 -31.10 24.56 20.14
CA ALA A 31 -30.16 24.50 19.04
C ALA A 31 -30.83 25.15 17.82
N SER A 32 -30.19 26.19 17.27
CA SER A 32 -30.74 27.03 16.22
C SER A 32 -30.32 26.53 14.84
N THR A 33 -30.67 25.30 14.51
CA THR A 33 -30.80 24.79 13.15
C THR A 33 -32.13 24.04 13.06
N LEU A 34 -32.93 24.32 12.02
CA LEU A 34 -34.23 23.68 11.87
C LEU A 34 -34.00 22.21 11.46
N PRO A 35 -34.57 21.21 12.19
CA PRO A 35 -34.48 19.81 11.78
C PRO A 35 -34.98 19.62 10.34
N GLY A 36 -34.26 18.83 9.54
CA GLY A 36 -34.53 18.69 8.11
C GLY A 36 -34.00 19.83 7.21
N SER A 37 -33.17 20.74 7.72
CA SER A 37 -32.33 21.60 6.87
C SER A 37 -31.18 20.79 6.24
N PHE A 38 -30.64 21.26 5.11
CA PHE A 38 -29.50 20.62 4.45
C PHE A 38 -28.30 20.48 5.40
N ALA A 39 -27.76 19.27 5.57
CA ALA A 39 -26.66 19.01 6.50
C ALA A 39 -25.29 19.36 5.90
N LYS A 40 -24.54 20.18 6.63
CA LYS A 40 -23.11 20.45 6.41
C LYS A 40 -22.36 19.70 7.48
N GLY A 41 -21.78 18.57 7.12
CA GLY A 41 -21.32 17.56 8.06
C GLY A 41 -19.81 17.35 8.10
N ALA A 42 -19.33 16.83 9.22
CA ALA A 42 -18.02 16.20 9.33
C ALA A 42 -18.10 14.90 10.15
N ASP A 43 -17.40 13.84 9.73
CA ASP A 43 -17.06 12.72 10.61
C ASP A 43 -15.81 13.08 11.38
N VAL A 44 -15.88 13.08 12.71
CA VAL A 44 -14.73 13.43 13.58
C VAL A 44 -14.46 12.35 14.62
N SER A 45 -14.76 11.09 14.30
CA SER A 45 -14.69 10.01 15.30
C SER A 45 -13.25 9.69 15.75
N TRP A 46 -12.22 10.24 15.08
CA TRP A 46 -10.83 10.20 15.57
C TRP A 46 -10.53 11.25 16.64
N LEU A 47 -11.39 12.26 16.85
CA LEU A 47 -11.16 13.33 17.84
C LEU A 47 -10.80 12.82 19.26
N PRO A 48 -11.49 11.83 19.86
CA PRO A 48 -11.18 11.39 21.23
C PRO A 48 -9.76 10.79 21.33
N GLN A 49 -9.37 10.05 20.29
CA GLN A 49 -8.05 9.44 20.16
C GLN A 49 -6.96 10.50 19.96
N LEU A 50 -7.21 11.49 19.09
CA LEU A 50 -6.29 12.59 18.84
C LEU A 50 -6.08 13.45 20.11
N GLU A 51 -7.15 13.73 20.85
CA GLU A 51 -7.08 14.41 22.14
C GLU A 51 -6.37 13.58 23.21
N ALA A 52 -6.57 12.26 23.25
CA ALA A 52 -5.87 11.35 24.16
C ALA A 52 -4.37 11.27 23.88
N LEU A 53 -3.95 11.40 22.62
CA LEU A 53 -2.55 11.52 22.21
C LEU A 53 -1.97 12.93 22.43
N GLY A 54 -2.79 13.89 22.87
CA GLY A 54 -2.36 15.25 23.20
C GLY A 54 -2.29 16.22 22.01
N TYR A 55 -2.83 15.85 20.84
CA TYR A 55 -2.89 16.74 19.69
C TYR A 55 -3.80 17.95 19.95
N LYS A 56 -3.51 19.03 19.24
CA LYS A 56 -4.12 20.36 19.42
C LYS A 56 -4.56 20.92 18.08
N PHE A 57 -5.67 21.64 18.09
CA PHE A 57 -6.22 22.30 16.91
C PHE A 57 -6.21 23.81 17.10
N TYR A 58 -6.02 24.52 16.00
CA TYR A 58 -5.87 25.97 15.98
C TYR A 58 -6.81 26.57 14.95
N ASN A 59 -7.35 27.76 15.22
CA ASN A 59 -8.19 28.47 14.25
C ASN A 59 -7.34 29.18 13.17
N GLU A 60 -8.01 29.86 12.21
CA GLU A 60 -7.34 30.65 11.15
C GLU A 60 -6.40 31.76 11.67
N GLN A 61 -6.46 32.10 12.96
CA GLN A 61 -5.59 33.08 13.62
C GLN A 61 -4.45 32.43 14.42
N GLY A 62 -4.30 31.10 14.37
CA GLY A 62 -3.26 30.36 15.09
C GLY A 62 -3.50 30.22 16.59
N ALA A 63 -4.72 30.48 17.09
CA ALA A 63 -5.06 30.31 18.50
C ALA A 63 -5.64 28.91 18.76
N GLU A 64 -5.18 28.25 19.84
CA GLU A 64 -5.68 26.93 20.26
C GLU A 64 -7.19 27.00 20.54
N GLN A 65 -7.97 26.13 19.89
CA GLN A 65 -9.42 26.12 19.96
C GLN A 65 -9.96 24.67 19.80
N ASP A 66 -11.10 24.38 20.42
CA ASP A 66 -11.81 23.10 20.25
C ASP A 66 -12.13 22.86 18.77
N LEU A 67 -11.75 21.69 18.22
CA LEU A 67 -12.05 21.28 16.85
C LEU A 67 -13.53 21.46 16.52
N LEU A 68 -14.42 21.06 17.44
CA LEU A 68 -15.86 21.16 17.22
C LEU A 68 -16.31 22.62 17.11
N GLN A 69 -15.72 23.54 17.87
CA GLN A 69 -16.02 24.96 17.70
C GLN A 69 -15.43 25.50 16.38
N ILE A 70 -14.22 25.10 15.98
CA ILE A 70 -13.64 25.49 14.68
C ILE A 70 -14.56 25.04 13.55
N LEU A 71 -15.00 23.77 13.52
CA LEU A 71 -15.92 23.25 12.51
C LEU A 71 -17.22 24.07 12.46
N LYS A 72 -17.76 24.46 13.62
CA LYS A 72 -18.95 25.31 13.71
C LYS A 72 -18.73 26.71 13.13
N ASP A 73 -17.56 27.30 13.37
CA ASP A 73 -17.17 28.61 12.82
C ASP A 73 -17.00 28.56 11.27
N TYR A 74 -16.79 27.37 10.71
CA TYR A 74 -16.82 27.10 9.26
C TYR A 74 -18.22 26.78 8.70
N GLY A 75 -19.26 26.76 9.52
CA GLY A 75 -20.63 26.47 9.09
C GLY A 75 -20.98 24.98 9.04
N ILE A 76 -20.17 24.09 9.61
CA ILE A 76 -20.58 22.71 9.90
C ILE A 76 -21.67 22.75 10.97
N ASP A 77 -22.75 22.01 10.75
CA ASP A 77 -23.93 21.96 11.63
C ASP A 77 -24.32 20.54 12.07
N SER A 78 -23.65 19.55 11.49
CA SER A 78 -23.91 18.13 11.69
C SER A 78 -22.59 17.39 11.93
N ILE A 79 -22.59 16.38 12.79
CA ILE A 79 -21.43 15.53 13.05
C ILE A 79 -21.83 14.07 12.91
N ARG A 80 -21.01 13.30 12.18
CA ARG A 80 -21.10 11.85 12.05
C ARG A 80 -20.12 11.19 13.01
N LEU A 81 -20.56 10.13 13.67
CA LEU A 81 -19.76 9.37 14.62
C LEU A 81 -19.95 7.87 14.41
N ARG A 82 -18.87 7.15 14.10
CA ARG A 82 -18.86 5.69 13.98
C ARG A 82 -18.76 4.99 15.34
N ALA A 83 -19.28 3.77 15.41
CA ALA A 83 -19.22 2.92 16.60
C ALA A 83 -18.86 1.46 16.25
N PHE A 84 -17.83 0.94 16.93
CA PHE A 84 -17.39 -0.45 16.86
C PHE A 84 -17.95 -1.25 18.04
N VAL A 85 -18.16 -2.56 17.85
CA VAL A 85 -18.84 -3.41 18.84
C VAL A 85 -17.93 -3.68 20.05
N ASN A 86 -16.76 -4.30 19.83
CA ASN A 86 -15.73 -4.52 20.84
C ASN A 86 -14.37 -4.05 20.27
N PRO A 87 -14.13 -2.74 20.15
CA PRO A 87 -12.82 -2.26 19.70
C PRO A 87 -11.71 -2.71 20.67
N SER A 88 -10.51 -2.93 20.13
CA SER A 88 -9.35 -3.38 20.92
C SER A 88 -8.78 -2.26 21.79
N ASP A 89 -7.88 -2.55 22.73
CA ASP A 89 -7.15 -1.51 23.47
C ASP A 89 -5.97 -0.88 22.66
N ASP A 90 -6.00 -0.96 21.32
CA ASP A 90 -4.91 -0.48 20.46
C ASP A 90 -4.90 1.07 20.38
N PRO A 91 -3.79 1.75 20.72
CA PRO A 91 -3.75 3.22 20.72
C PRO A 91 -3.92 3.90 19.34
N SER A 92 -3.86 3.13 18.24
CA SER A 92 -3.94 3.63 16.86
C SER A 92 -5.27 3.26 16.17
N ASN A 93 -5.92 2.14 16.56
CA ASN A 93 -7.11 1.62 15.90
C ASN A 93 -8.23 1.13 16.86
N GLY A 94 -7.99 1.22 18.17
CA GLY A 94 -8.83 0.66 19.25
C GLY A 94 -9.90 1.58 19.84
N HIS A 95 -10.18 2.69 19.19
CA HIS A 95 -11.20 3.64 19.66
C HIS A 95 -12.58 3.35 19.06
N ASN A 96 -13.55 4.21 19.37
CA ASN A 96 -14.93 4.20 18.90
C ASN A 96 -15.84 3.18 19.63
N SER A 97 -15.61 2.93 20.93
CA SER A 97 -16.53 2.13 21.76
C SER A 97 -17.87 2.84 21.99
N THR A 98 -18.90 2.12 22.44
CA THR A 98 -20.19 2.71 22.85
C THR A 98 -20.01 3.84 23.87
N GLU A 99 -19.10 3.70 24.83
CA GLU A 99 -18.81 4.71 25.86
C GLU A 99 -18.14 5.96 25.29
N GLU A 100 -17.16 5.80 24.40
CA GLU A 100 -16.48 6.93 23.75
C GLU A 100 -17.42 7.67 22.80
N LEU A 101 -18.18 6.91 22.00
CA LEU A 101 -19.24 7.43 21.13
C LEU A 101 -20.22 8.29 21.93
N VAL A 102 -20.75 7.79 23.04
CA VAL A 102 -21.73 8.50 23.86
C VAL A 102 -21.12 9.74 24.51
N GLN A 103 -19.85 9.71 24.92
CA GLN A 103 -19.14 10.89 25.44
C GLN A 103 -18.99 11.98 24.36
N LEU A 104 -18.50 11.62 23.17
CA LEU A 104 -18.32 12.58 22.07
C LEU A 104 -19.67 13.08 21.55
N ALA A 105 -20.66 12.21 21.35
CA ALA A 105 -22.02 12.57 20.95
C ALA A 105 -22.69 13.52 21.97
N SER A 106 -22.39 13.37 23.26
CA SER A 106 -22.86 14.30 24.31
C SER A 106 -22.23 15.69 24.17
N ARG A 107 -20.92 15.78 23.91
CA ARG A 107 -20.21 17.05 23.65
C ARG A 107 -20.73 17.74 22.39
N VAL A 108 -20.86 16.98 21.31
CA VAL A 108 -21.42 17.40 20.01
C VAL A 108 -22.86 17.94 20.18
N SER A 109 -23.72 17.19 20.85
CA SER A 109 -25.11 17.60 21.15
C SER A 109 -25.17 18.85 22.05
N ALA A 110 -24.30 18.96 23.05
CA ALA A 110 -24.22 20.13 23.93
C ALA A 110 -23.78 21.41 23.19
N LEU A 111 -22.95 21.27 22.14
CA LEU A 111 -22.61 22.35 21.21
C LEU A 111 -23.72 22.63 20.18
N GLY A 112 -24.82 21.86 20.17
CA GLY A 112 -25.98 22.08 19.31
C GLY A 112 -25.78 21.64 17.86
N PHE A 113 -24.90 20.66 17.62
CA PHE A 113 -24.81 19.96 16.34
C PHE A 113 -25.93 18.92 16.21
N ARG A 114 -26.32 18.62 14.97
CA ARG A 114 -27.08 17.41 14.64
C ARG A 114 -26.16 16.19 14.64
N VAL A 115 -26.67 15.02 15.03
CA VAL A 115 -25.85 13.81 15.21
C VAL A 115 -26.30 12.71 14.25
N MET A 116 -25.35 12.18 13.48
CA MET A 116 -25.43 10.90 12.78
C MET A 116 -24.61 9.86 13.54
N ILE A 117 -25.19 8.68 13.76
CA ILE A 117 -24.48 7.53 14.34
C ILE A 117 -24.30 6.48 13.26
N ASP A 118 -23.08 6.03 13.04
CA ASP A 118 -22.76 4.97 12.10
C ASP A 118 -22.38 3.67 12.82
N LEU A 119 -23.23 2.66 12.65
CA LEU A 119 -23.03 1.35 13.27
C LEU A 119 -22.33 0.43 12.27
N HIS A 120 -21.02 0.24 12.43
CA HIS A 120 -20.23 -0.62 11.55
C HIS A 120 -20.59 -2.11 11.66
N TYR A 121 -21.13 -2.55 12.81
CA TYR A 121 -21.30 -3.96 13.16
C TYR A 121 -20.03 -4.80 12.95
N SER A 122 -18.90 -4.23 13.39
CA SER A 122 -17.59 -4.87 13.43
C SER A 122 -16.81 -4.37 14.66
N ASP A 123 -15.77 -5.07 15.06
CA ASP A 123 -14.85 -4.65 16.14
C ASP A 123 -13.79 -3.65 15.64
N SER A 124 -13.77 -3.34 14.34
CA SER A 124 -12.86 -2.37 13.73
C SER A 124 -13.48 -1.78 12.45
N TRP A 125 -12.67 -1.08 11.65
CA TRP A 125 -13.08 -0.56 10.34
C TRP A 125 -13.86 -1.58 9.49
N ALA A 126 -14.97 -1.09 8.92
CA ALA A 126 -15.79 -1.79 7.95
C ALA A 126 -15.86 -0.93 6.67
N ASP A 127 -15.56 -1.53 5.53
CA ASP A 127 -15.35 -0.89 4.23
C ASP A 127 -15.69 -1.92 3.10
N PRO A 128 -15.68 -1.56 1.80
CA PRO A 128 -16.03 -2.47 0.71
C PRO A 128 -15.11 -3.71 0.59
N GLY A 129 -13.89 -3.67 1.12
CA GLY A 129 -12.97 -4.80 1.17
C GLY A 129 -13.06 -5.61 2.47
N LYS A 130 -13.56 -5.02 3.55
CA LYS A 130 -13.56 -5.59 4.91
C LYS A 130 -14.91 -5.39 5.59
N GLN A 131 -15.68 -6.46 5.74
CA GLN A 131 -16.99 -6.45 6.42
C GLN A 131 -17.04 -7.56 7.49
N VAL A 132 -16.06 -7.55 8.39
CA VAL A 132 -15.78 -8.65 9.32
C VAL A 132 -16.78 -8.65 10.48
N THR A 133 -17.49 -9.76 10.65
CA THR A 133 -18.36 -10.02 11.82
C THR A 133 -17.55 -9.90 13.12
N PRO A 134 -18.08 -9.25 14.18
CA PRO A 134 -17.41 -9.14 15.49
C PRO A 134 -16.93 -10.51 16.00
N ALA A 135 -15.76 -10.55 16.62
CA ALA A 135 -15.12 -11.78 17.08
C ALA A 135 -16.02 -12.55 18.07
N ALA A 136 -16.79 -11.83 18.88
CA ALA A 136 -17.78 -12.40 19.80
C ALA A 136 -18.95 -13.11 19.09
N TRP A 137 -19.24 -12.76 17.83
CA TRP A 137 -20.38 -13.27 17.05
C TRP A 137 -19.96 -14.17 15.88
N ALA A 138 -18.66 -14.46 15.72
CA ALA A 138 -18.09 -15.06 14.52
C ALA A 138 -18.58 -16.49 14.18
N ASN A 139 -19.19 -17.20 15.15
CA ASN A 139 -19.71 -18.57 14.97
C ASN A 139 -21.26 -18.62 14.94
N ASP A 140 -21.93 -17.48 14.97
CA ASP A 140 -23.38 -17.40 15.08
C ASP A 140 -24.10 -17.67 13.76
N ASN A 141 -25.27 -18.31 13.83
CA ASN A 141 -26.16 -18.42 12.69
C ASN A 141 -26.97 -17.12 12.47
N LEU A 142 -27.68 -17.03 11.34
CA LEU A 142 -28.44 -15.82 10.97
C LEU A 142 -29.41 -15.34 12.05
N GLU A 143 -30.14 -16.23 12.74
CA GLU A 143 -31.08 -15.81 13.79
C GLU A 143 -30.37 -15.26 15.02
N GLN A 144 -29.20 -15.80 15.36
CA GLN A 144 -28.35 -15.26 16.43
C GLN A 144 -27.74 -13.91 16.04
N LEU A 145 -27.22 -13.76 14.81
CA LEU A 145 -26.72 -12.46 14.32
C LEU A 145 -27.82 -11.38 14.26
N LYS A 146 -29.05 -11.74 13.88
CA LYS A 146 -30.21 -10.83 13.95
C LYS A 146 -30.50 -10.36 15.38
N VAL A 147 -30.37 -11.25 16.37
CA VAL A 147 -30.46 -10.88 17.79
C VAL A 147 -29.33 -9.94 18.18
N HIS A 148 -28.07 -10.26 17.88
CA HIS A 148 -26.93 -9.43 18.24
C HIS A 148 -26.93 -8.04 17.59
N VAL A 149 -27.29 -7.94 16.31
CA VAL A 149 -27.53 -6.65 15.63
C VAL A 149 -28.61 -5.84 16.34
N SER A 150 -29.73 -6.48 16.71
CA SER A 150 -30.82 -5.82 17.42
C SER A 150 -30.42 -5.38 18.84
N GLU A 151 -29.67 -6.20 19.56
CA GLU A 151 -29.20 -5.95 20.93
C GLU A 151 -28.17 -4.81 20.96
N TYR A 152 -27.09 -4.90 20.17
CA TYR A 152 -26.07 -3.86 20.07
C TYR A 152 -26.64 -2.51 19.61
N THR A 153 -27.51 -2.53 18.58
CA THR A 153 -28.21 -1.30 18.16
C THR A 153 -29.06 -0.73 19.28
N SER A 154 -29.80 -1.58 20.01
CA SER A 154 -30.60 -1.13 21.15
C SER A 154 -29.74 -0.59 22.29
N GLU A 155 -28.57 -1.19 22.54
CA GLU A 155 -27.62 -0.76 23.56
C GLU A 155 -27.09 0.65 23.28
N VAL A 156 -26.48 0.86 22.11
CA VAL A 156 -25.95 2.16 21.68
C VAL A 156 -27.04 3.24 21.73
N MET A 157 -28.23 2.95 21.18
CA MET A 157 -29.32 3.92 21.16
C MET A 157 -29.87 4.22 22.55
N ASN A 158 -29.98 3.24 23.45
CA ASN A 158 -30.40 3.50 24.83
C ASN A 158 -29.33 4.22 25.65
N ALA A 159 -28.04 4.01 25.37
CA ALA A 159 -26.95 4.75 26.00
C ALA A 159 -27.00 6.24 25.58
N LEU A 160 -27.14 6.54 24.29
CA LEU A 160 -27.37 7.89 23.78
C LEU A 160 -28.61 8.55 24.40
N LYS A 161 -29.74 7.82 24.45
CA LYS A 161 -30.99 8.29 25.06
C LYS A 161 -30.83 8.60 26.55
N THR A 162 -30.04 7.81 27.26
CA THR A 162 -29.72 8.01 28.69
C THR A 162 -28.83 9.25 28.89
N ALA A 163 -27.90 9.51 27.97
CA ALA A 163 -27.09 10.72 27.93
C ALA A 163 -27.86 11.99 27.47
N GLY A 164 -29.11 11.84 27.01
CA GLY A 164 -29.93 12.93 26.49
C GLY A 164 -29.61 13.33 25.04
N VAL A 165 -28.83 12.51 24.32
CA VAL A 165 -28.57 12.67 22.89
C VAL A 165 -29.69 12.01 22.10
N THR A 166 -30.18 12.69 21.07
CA THR A 166 -31.11 12.12 20.08
C THR A 166 -30.44 12.23 18.70
N PRO A 167 -30.08 11.10 18.06
CA PRO A 167 -29.58 11.14 16.69
C PRO A 167 -30.69 11.57 15.73
N GLU A 168 -30.35 12.37 14.72
CA GLU A 168 -31.24 12.66 13.59
C GLU A 168 -31.15 11.52 12.55
N TRP A 169 -29.98 10.88 12.47
CA TRP A 169 -29.68 9.79 11.54
C TRP A 169 -28.96 8.62 12.22
N VAL A 170 -29.29 7.39 11.78
CA VAL A 170 -28.56 6.17 12.12
C VAL A 170 -28.27 5.41 10.83
N GLN A 171 -27.00 5.06 10.62
CA GLN A 171 -26.56 4.23 9.51
C GLN A 171 -26.44 2.78 9.95
N ILE A 172 -26.97 1.85 9.14
CA ILE A 172 -27.01 0.42 9.44
C ILE A 172 -25.98 -0.30 8.56
N GLY A 173 -24.74 -0.37 9.06
CA GLY A 173 -23.57 -0.82 8.32
C GLY A 173 -22.90 0.33 7.56
N ASN A 174 -21.56 0.34 7.52
CA ASN A 174 -20.76 1.28 6.75
C ASN A 174 -20.33 0.68 5.41
N GLU A 175 -20.45 1.43 4.31
CA GLU A 175 -20.00 1.06 2.96
C GLU A 175 -20.29 -0.40 2.54
N ILE A 176 -21.55 -0.83 2.70
CA ILE A 176 -21.96 -2.25 2.59
C ILE A 176 -22.06 -2.77 1.13
N ASN A 177 -21.15 -2.34 0.25
CA ASN A 177 -21.13 -2.63 -1.19
C ASN A 177 -21.22 -4.13 -1.51
N ASN A 178 -20.57 -4.95 -0.69
CA ASN A 178 -20.57 -6.40 -0.79
C ASN A 178 -21.31 -7.06 0.40
N GLY A 179 -22.13 -6.31 1.14
CA GLY A 179 -22.86 -6.74 2.33
C GLY A 179 -22.23 -6.27 3.64
N MET A 180 -22.63 -6.88 4.76
CA MET A 180 -22.13 -6.61 6.11
C MET A 180 -21.95 -7.93 6.86
N MET A 181 -21.11 -8.00 7.89
CA MET A 181 -20.94 -9.20 8.74
C MET A 181 -20.81 -10.51 7.91
N HIS A 182 -19.73 -10.60 7.15
CA HIS A 182 -19.45 -11.75 6.28
C HIS A 182 -19.14 -13.02 7.09
N PRO A 183 -19.43 -14.21 6.55
CA PRO A 183 -20.02 -14.45 5.21
C PRO A 183 -21.56 -14.34 5.18
N LEU A 184 -22.24 -14.36 6.33
CA LEU A 184 -23.69 -14.55 6.39
C LEU A 184 -24.49 -13.36 5.82
N GLY A 185 -24.07 -12.13 6.09
CA GLY A 185 -24.67 -10.91 5.52
C GLY A 185 -23.98 -10.41 4.25
N SER A 186 -23.19 -11.24 3.57
CA SER A 186 -22.62 -10.91 2.25
C SER A 186 -23.73 -10.60 1.23
N TYR A 187 -23.47 -9.72 0.27
CA TYR A 187 -24.44 -9.32 -0.76
C TYR A 187 -24.82 -10.49 -1.69
N SER A 188 -23.97 -11.50 -1.84
CA SER A 188 -24.31 -12.78 -2.49
C SER A 188 -25.43 -13.54 -1.77
N ASN A 189 -25.63 -13.27 -0.48
CA ASN A 189 -26.71 -13.76 0.37
C ASN A 189 -27.72 -12.61 0.66
N THR A 190 -28.23 -11.95 -0.38
CA THR A 190 -28.97 -10.68 -0.26
C THR A 190 -30.17 -10.75 0.70
N GLU A 191 -30.87 -11.89 0.78
CA GLU A 191 -31.98 -12.12 1.72
C GLU A 191 -31.54 -12.11 3.20
N ASN A 192 -30.32 -12.57 3.50
CA ASN A 192 -29.75 -12.53 4.85
C ASN A 192 -29.36 -11.08 5.20
N LEU A 193 -28.67 -10.40 4.27
CA LEU A 193 -28.29 -8.99 4.40
C LEU A 193 -29.50 -8.11 4.72
N VAL A 194 -30.60 -8.27 3.96
CA VAL A 194 -31.86 -7.56 4.21
C VAL A 194 -32.42 -7.83 5.61
N GLN A 195 -32.38 -9.08 6.10
CA GLN A 195 -32.84 -9.41 7.45
C GLN A 195 -31.99 -8.79 8.56
N LEU A 196 -30.67 -8.64 8.34
CA LEU A 196 -29.77 -7.96 9.27
C LEU A 196 -30.03 -6.45 9.28
N ILE A 197 -30.19 -5.82 8.10
CA ILE A 197 -30.60 -4.42 7.97
C ILE A 197 -31.96 -4.17 8.67
N GLN A 198 -32.92 -5.08 8.50
CA GLN A 198 -34.23 -5.04 9.17
C GLN A 198 -34.13 -5.14 10.70
N ALA A 199 -33.22 -5.97 11.23
CA ALA A 199 -32.98 -6.07 12.66
C ALA A 199 -32.42 -4.76 13.25
N GLY A 200 -31.41 -4.17 12.58
CA GLY A 200 -30.78 -2.91 13.02
C GLY A 200 -31.74 -1.73 12.94
N SER A 201 -32.37 -1.52 11.78
CA SER A 201 -33.34 -0.44 11.57
C SER A 201 -34.52 -0.49 12.54
N SER A 202 -35.08 -1.68 12.79
CA SER A 202 -36.17 -1.89 13.75
C SER A 202 -35.75 -1.57 15.18
N ALA A 203 -34.55 -2.00 15.59
CA ALA A 203 -34.00 -1.72 16.92
C ALA A 203 -33.75 -0.21 17.14
N ALA A 204 -33.17 0.47 16.14
CA ALA A 204 -32.95 1.92 16.20
C ALA A 204 -34.28 2.69 16.33
N ARG A 205 -35.28 2.38 15.49
CA ARG A 205 -36.61 3.02 15.57
C ARG A 205 -37.38 2.66 16.85
N ALA A 206 -37.14 1.49 17.47
CA ALA A 206 -37.76 1.13 18.74
C ALA A 206 -37.31 2.06 19.89
N VAL A 207 -36.08 2.57 19.84
CA VAL A 207 -35.55 3.52 20.82
C VAL A 207 -35.85 4.97 20.43
N PHE A 208 -35.68 5.32 19.15
CA PHE A 208 -35.91 6.65 18.58
C PHE A 208 -36.83 6.58 17.35
N PRO A 209 -38.17 6.61 17.51
CA PRO A 209 -39.11 6.44 16.39
C PRO A 209 -39.03 7.48 15.27
N ALA A 210 -38.38 8.62 15.51
CA ALA A 210 -38.21 9.71 14.55
C ALA A 210 -36.80 9.76 13.93
N THR A 211 -35.87 8.86 14.30
CA THR A 211 -34.55 8.82 13.66
C THR A 211 -34.71 8.35 12.21
N LYS A 212 -33.98 8.98 11.30
CA LYS A 212 -33.88 8.52 9.92
C LYS A 212 -32.85 7.41 9.81
N ILE A 213 -33.19 6.37 9.05
CA ILE A 213 -32.31 5.23 8.80
C ILE A 213 -31.63 5.38 7.44
N ILE A 214 -30.30 5.26 7.43
CA ILE A 214 -29.43 5.33 6.24
C ILE A 214 -28.96 3.92 5.87
N ILE A 215 -29.04 3.57 4.58
CA ILE A 215 -28.32 2.43 3.99
C ILE A 215 -27.24 2.98 3.05
N HIS A 216 -25.98 2.65 3.34
CA HIS A 216 -24.80 3.31 2.78
C HIS A 216 -23.98 2.42 1.85
N ARG A 217 -23.63 2.96 0.68
CA ARG A 217 -22.71 2.35 -0.30
C ARG A 217 -21.57 3.33 -0.62
N ALA A 218 -20.35 2.82 -0.71
CA ALA A 218 -19.21 3.54 -1.30
C ALA A 218 -19.42 3.87 -2.78
N ASN A 219 -18.53 4.67 -3.35
CA ASN A 219 -18.44 4.99 -4.78
C ASN A 219 -19.79 5.39 -5.43
N GLY A 220 -20.40 6.48 -4.97
CA GLY A 220 -21.71 6.95 -5.45
C GLY A 220 -21.77 7.34 -6.93
N ALA A 221 -20.61 7.54 -7.59
CA ALA A 221 -20.52 7.80 -9.02
C ALA A 221 -20.39 6.53 -9.89
N ASP A 222 -20.22 5.35 -9.30
CA ASP A 222 -20.03 4.11 -10.06
C ASP A 222 -21.28 3.71 -10.86
N ASN A 223 -21.04 2.98 -11.95
CA ASN A 223 -22.08 2.17 -12.57
C ASN A 223 -22.58 1.10 -11.57
N GLY A 224 -23.88 0.84 -11.59
CA GLY A 224 -24.50 -0.22 -10.77
C GLY A 224 -24.91 0.19 -9.34
N VAL A 225 -24.74 1.46 -8.94
CA VAL A 225 -25.28 1.99 -7.68
C VAL A 225 -26.79 1.73 -7.58
N VAL A 226 -27.55 2.02 -8.64
CA VAL A 226 -29.01 1.80 -8.68
C VAL A 226 -29.37 0.32 -8.56
N SER A 227 -28.65 -0.57 -9.25
CA SER A 227 -28.90 -2.02 -9.21
C SER A 227 -28.59 -2.68 -7.87
N PHE A 228 -27.71 -2.08 -7.06
CA PHE A 228 -27.47 -2.52 -5.68
C PHE A 228 -28.73 -2.36 -4.82
N TYR A 229 -29.35 -1.17 -4.85
CA TYR A 229 -30.60 -0.92 -4.11
C TYR A 229 -31.79 -1.70 -4.70
N ASP A 230 -31.83 -1.92 -6.02
CA ASP A 230 -32.82 -2.83 -6.64
C ASP A 230 -32.71 -4.26 -6.08
N GLY A 231 -31.49 -4.77 -5.92
CA GLY A 231 -31.25 -6.11 -5.36
C GLY A 231 -31.73 -6.23 -3.91
N LEU A 232 -31.45 -5.22 -3.08
CA LEU A 232 -31.96 -5.18 -1.70
C LEU A 232 -33.50 -5.17 -1.66
N VAL A 233 -34.16 -4.34 -2.48
CA VAL A 233 -35.63 -4.28 -2.55
C VAL A 233 -36.22 -5.59 -3.07
N ALA A 234 -35.60 -6.20 -4.10
CA ALA A 234 -36.01 -7.51 -4.63
C ALA A 234 -35.86 -8.63 -3.59
N ALA A 235 -34.83 -8.57 -2.74
CA ALA A 235 -34.60 -9.48 -1.62
C ALA A 235 -35.47 -9.19 -0.38
N GLY A 236 -36.40 -8.22 -0.46
CA GLY A 236 -37.42 -7.98 0.57
C GLY A 236 -37.16 -6.81 1.51
N LEU A 237 -36.24 -5.89 1.17
CA LEU A 237 -36.10 -4.61 1.87
C LEU A 237 -37.36 -3.77 1.66
N LYS A 238 -38.00 -3.34 2.74
CA LYS A 238 -39.27 -2.62 2.71
C LYS A 238 -39.04 -1.12 2.76
N ASP A 239 -40.02 -0.39 2.26
CA ASP A 239 -40.06 1.07 2.33
C ASP A 239 -39.93 1.63 3.76
N THR A 240 -40.38 0.89 4.78
CA THR A 240 -40.27 1.28 6.19
C THR A 240 -38.88 1.11 6.80
N ASP A 241 -38.02 0.32 6.18
CA ASP A 241 -36.77 -0.15 6.78
C ASP A 241 -35.64 0.91 6.64
N TYR A 242 -35.80 1.87 5.72
CA TYR A 242 -34.84 2.94 5.47
C TYR A 242 -35.52 4.22 4.94
N ASP A 243 -34.90 5.38 5.22
CA ASP A 243 -35.40 6.70 4.83
C ASP A 243 -34.47 7.41 3.83
N ILE A 244 -33.16 7.16 3.95
CA ILE A 244 -32.10 7.80 3.16
C ILE A 244 -31.21 6.75 2.50
N ILE A 245 -30.81 7.03 1.26
CA ILE A 245 -29.76 6.36 0.51
C ILE A 245 -28.45 7.14 0.72
N GLY A 246 -27.51 6.55 1.47
CA GLY A 246 -26.21 7.15 1.77
C GLY A 246 -25.15 6.75 0.74
N LEU A 247 -24.37 7.72 0.26
CA LEU A 247 -23.29 7.48 -0.70
C LEU A 247 -21.96 8.06 -0.20
N SER A 248 -20.84 7.37 -0.46
CA SER A 248 -19.50 7.97 -0.39
C SER A 248 -19.09 8.55 -1.75
N TYR A 249 -18.32 9.63 -1.74
CA TYR A 249 -17.73 10.19 -2.96
C TYR A 249 -16.27 10.61 -2.76
N TYR A 250 -15.36 9.82 -3.34
CA TYR A 250 -13.92 10.05 -3.34
C TYR A 250 -13.41 9.90 -4.79
N PRO A 251 -13.20 10.98 -5.56
CA PRO A 251 -12.82 10.88 -6.96
C PRO A 251 -11.35 10.47 -7.14
N GLU A 252 -11.07 9.59 -8.13
CA GLU A 252 -9.70 9.11 -8.45
C GLU A 252 -8.74 10.24 -8.90
N SER A 253 -9.26 11.37 -9.39
CA SER A 253 -8.46 12.48 -9.93
C SER A 253 -9.15 13.84 -9.69
N VAL A 254 -9.40 14.64 -10.74
CA VAL A 254 -10.22 15.85 -10.65
C VAL A 254 -11.70 15.47 -10.55
N PHE A 255 -12.41 16.00 -9.54
CA PHE A 255 -13.79 15.59 -9.22
C PHE A 255 -14.77 15.71 -10.39
N THR A 256 -14.52 16.66 -11.28
CA THR A 256 -15.33 16.91 -12.47
C THR A 256 -15.48 15.64 -13.34
N SER A 257 -14.50 14.71 -13.32
CA SER A 257 -14.52 13.45 -14.07
C SER A 257 -15.54 12.41 -13.60
N SER A 258 -16.36 12.71 -12.59
CA SER A 258 -17.37 11.78 -12.06
C SER A 258 -18.55 12.46 -11.34
N ILE A 259 -18.60 13.80 -11.30
CA ILE A 259 -19.62 14.54 -10.56
C ILE A 259 -20.99 14.49 -11.24
N ASP A 260 -21.02 14.47 -12.58
CA ASP A 260 -22.24 14.30 -13.38
C ASP A 260 -22.88 12.92 -13.11
N GLU A 261 -22.07 11.87 -13.04
CA GLU A 261 -22.51 10.49 -12.73
C GLU A 261 -23.04 10.37 -11.30
N LEU A 262 -22.35 10.98 -10.32
CA LEU A 262 -22.86 11.09 -8.96
C LEU A 262 -24.24 11.78 -8.95
N SER A 263 -24.37 12.90 -9.66
CA SER A 263 -25.64 13.64 -9.75
C SER A 263 -26.74 12.82 -10.43
N ALA A 264 -26.42 12.11 -11.51
CA ALA A 264 -27.36 11.25 -12.24
C ALA A 264 -27.81 10.05 -11.39
N ASN A 265 -26.89 9.44 -10.65
CA ASN A 265 -27.19 8.37 -9.69
C ASN A 265 -28.08 8.90 -8.56
N MET A 266 -27.72 10.01 -7.89
CA MET A 266 -28.55 10.61 -6.84
C MET A 266 -29.97 10.91 -7.32
N ASN A 267 -30.12 11.56 -8.47
CA ASN A 267 -31.42 11.86 -9.08
C ASN A 267 -32.23 10.59 -9.39
N THR A 268 -31.58 9.55 -9.91
CA THR A 268 -32.23 8.29 -10.25
C THR A 268 -32.67 7.52 -9.01
N LEU A 269 -31.83 7.45 -7.97
CA LEU A 269 -32.12 6.81 -6.70
C LEU A 269 -33.32 7.47 -6.01
N ALA A 270 -33.29 8.81 -5.91
CA ALA A 270 -34.34 9.59 -5.26
C ALA A 270 -35.69 9.42 -5.99
N ALA A 271 -35.71 9.55 -7.31
CA ALA A 271 -36.91 9.38 -8.14
C ALA A 271 -37.44 7.94 -8.19
N LYS A 272 -36.56 6.92 -8.18
CA LYS A 272 -36.94 5.51 -8.30
C LYS A 272 -37.47 4.92 -6.99
N PHE A 273 -36.81 5.23 -5.88
CA PHE A 273 -37.15 4.65 -4.57
C PHE A 273 -38.03 5.59 -3.72
N GLY A 274 -38.20 6.86 -4.11
CA GLY A 274 -38.95 7.84 -3.33
C GLY A 274 -38.24 8.24 -2.03
N LYS A 275 -36.90 8.12 -2.00
CA LYS A 275 -36.06 8.30 -0.81
C LYS A 275 -35.23 9.56 -0.88
N GLU A 276 -34.84 10.03 0.30
CA GLU A 276 -33.80 11.05 0.40
C GLU A 276 -32.44 10.44 0.01
N VAL A 277 -31.51 11.27 -0.46
CA VAL A 277 -30.13 10.90 -0.78
C VAL A 277 -29.17 11.83 -0.04
N MET A 278 -28.08 11.28 0.47
CA MET A 278 -27.09 12.01 1.25
C MET A 278 -25.69 11.55 0.92
N ILE A 279 -24.76 12.50 0.79
CA ILE A 279 -23.34 12.18 0.71
C ILE A 279 -22.84 12.07 2.15
N VAL A 280 -22.77 10.84 2.65
CA VAL A 280 -22.43 10.55 4.06
C VAL A 280 -20.92 10.50 4.29
N GLU A 281 -20.15 10.38 3.20
CA GLU A 281 -18.70 10.56 3.20
C GLU A 281 -18.23 11.27 1.93
N VAL A 282 -17.38 12.29 2.08
CA VAL A 282 -16.66 12.94 0.97
C VAL A 282 -15.26 13.35 1.43
N GLY A 283 -14.29 13.30 0.52
CA GLY A 283 -12.93 13.74 0.79
C GLY A 283 -12.09 13.82 -0.50
N GLY A 284 -10.98 14.56 -0.44
CA GLY A 284 -10.04 14.66 -1.55
C GLY A 284 -8.66 15.07 -1.06
N ASN A 285 -7.63 14.85 -1.87
CA ASN A 285 -6.25 15.07 -1.43
C ASN A 285 -5.90 16.56 -1.40
N VAL A 286 -6.14 17.18 -0.24
CA VAL A 286 -5.89 18.60 0.03
C VAL A 286 -4.40 18.94 -0.08
N SER A 287 -3.51 18.02 0.31
CA SER A 287 -2.05 18.22 0.21
C SER A 287 -1.56 18.35 -1.24
N THR A 288 -2.28 17.76 -2.19
CA THR A 288 -2.00 17.88 -3.63
C THR A 288 -2.66 19.11 -4.25
N ASN A 289 -3.95 19.34 -3.99
CA ASN A 289 -4.68 20.48 -4.57
C ASN A 289 -5.90 20.89 -3.72
N ALA A 290 -5.68 21.76 -2.74
CA ALA A 290 -6.73 22.31 -1.88
C ALA A 290 -7.85 23.08 -2.62
N ASP A 291 -7.55 23.70 -3.77
CA ASP A 291 -8.56 24.44 -4.56
C ASP A 291 -9.51 23.48 -5.30
N ASN A 292 -8.97 22.38 -5.85
CA ASN A 292 -9.79 21.31 -6.42
C ASN A 292 -10.69 20.66 -5.36
N VAL A 293 -10.18 20.43 -4.13
CA VAL A 293 -11.01 19.90 -3.03
C VAL A 293 -12.07 20.92 -2.58
N TYR A 294 -11.74 22.21 -2.50
CA TYR A 294 -12.73 23.26 -2.24
C TYR A 294 -13.87 23.24 -3.27
N ASN A 295 -13.53 23.22 -4.57
CA ASN A 295 -14.53 23.23 -5.64
C ASN A 295 -15.34 21.94 -5.69
N MET A 296 -14.72 20.78 -5.45
CA MET A 296 -15.42 19.51 -5.29
C MET A 296 -16.49 19.60 -4.19
N LEU A 297 -16.15 20.13 -3.02
CA LEU A 297 -17.09 20.26 -1.91
C LEU A 297 -18.23 21.24 -2.20
N VAL A 298 -17.98 22.32 -2.95
CA VAL A 298 -19.04 23.23 -3.43
C VAL A 298 -19.93 22.53 -4.46
N ALA A 299 -19.35 21.86 -5.45
CA ALA A 299 -20.08 21.13 -6.49
C ALA A 299 -20.94 20.00 -5.90
N VAL A 300 -20.38 19.15 -5.05
CA VAL A 300 -21.10 18.05 -4.37
C VAL A 300 -22.28 18.59 -3.54
N GLN A 301 -22.10 19.70 -2.83
CA GLN A 301 -23.20 20.37 -2.14
C GLN A 301 -24.27 20.92 -3.09
N ASN A 302 -23.88 21.48 -4.24
CA ASN A 302 -24.80 22.03 -5.22
C ASN A 302 -25.60 20.92 -5.92
N HIS A 303 -24.94 19.85 -6.38
CA HIS A 303 -25.60 18.68 -6.98
C HIS A 303 -26.52 17.97 -5.99
N SER A 304 -26.12 17.84 -4.72
CA SER A 304 -27.01 17.31 -3.67
C SER A 304 -28.25 18.20 -3.49
N LYS A 305 -28.10 19.53 -3.32
CA LYS A 305 -29.25 20.46 -3.23
C LYS A 305 -30.13 20.50 -4.49
N ALA A 306 -29.57 20.15 -5.65
CA ALA A 306 -30.27 20.13 -6.93
C ALA A 306 -31.08 18.84 -7.18
N VAL A 307 -30.98 17.83 -6.31
CA VAL A 307 -31.82 16.63 -6.39
C VAL A 307 -33.30 17.03 -6.29
N PRO A 308 -34.18 16.53 -7.19
CA PRO A 308 -35.59 16.91 -7.23
C PRO A 308 -36.33 16.83 -5.89
N ASP A 309 -37.37 17.65 -5.77
CA ASP A 309 -38.25 17.76 -4.59
C ASP A 309 -37.54 18.02 -3.24
N GLY A 310 -36.26 18.44 -3.28
CA GLY A 310 -35.44 18.67 -2.10
C GLY A 310 -34.94 17.38 -1.44
N GLN A 311 -34.91 16.26 -2.17
CA GLN A 311 -34.54 14.95 -1.61
C GLN A 311 -33.04 14.79 -1.32
N GLY A 312 -32.17 15.69 -1.78
CA GLY A 312 -30.75 15.69 -1.42
C GLY A 312 -30.50 16.47 -0.13
N THR A 313 -30.19 15.77 0.96
CA THR A 313 -30.32 16.31 2.32
C THR A 313 -29.02 16.59 3.07
N GLY A 314 -27.86 16.27 2.51
CA GLY A 314 -26.59 16.62 3.17
C GLY A 314 -25.30 16.13 2.52
N VAL A 315 -24.18 16.66 3.02
CA VAL A 315 -22.80 16.31 2.65
C VAL A 315 -21.92 16.29 3.90
N PHE A 316 -21.19 15.20 4.15
CA PHE A 316 -20.33 14.99 5.33
C PHE A 316 -18.87 14.76 4.92
N TYR A 317 -17.96 15.65 5.32
CA TYR A 317 -16.51 15.45 5.10
C TYR A 317 -15.99 14.35 6.03
N TRP A 318 -15.24 13.38 5.52
CA TRP A 318 -14.70 12.30 6.35
C TRP A 318 -13.34 12.68 6.98
N ALA A 319 -13.26 12.60 8.31
CA ALA A 319 -12.07 12.87 9.13
C ALA A 319 -11.23 14.07 8.67
N PRO A 320 -11.81 15.28 8.57
CA PRO A 320 -11.07 16.46 8.15
C PRO A 320 -9.86 16.71 9.06
N GLU A 321 -9.89 16.31 10.33
CA GLU A 321 -8.83 16.46 11.33
C GLU A 321 -7.68 15.43 11.23
N GLY A 322 -7.76 14.44 10.35
CA GLY A 322 -6.87 13.26 10.32
C GLY A 322 -5.38 13.49 10.02
N VAL A 323 -4.92 14.74 9.88
CA VAL A 323 -3.54 15.10 9.48
C VAL A 323 -2.48 14.44 10.37
N TYR A 324 -2.76 14.31 11.67
CA TYR A 324 -1.84 13.73 12.65
C TYR A 324 -1.68 12.20 12.55
N PHE A 325 -2.56 11.53 11.81
CA PHE A 325 -2.40 10.12 11.42
C PHE A 325 -1.88 9.97 9.99
N GLY A 326 -1.37 11.04 9.39
CA GLY A 326 -0.90 11.04 7.99
C GLY A 326 -2.02 10.82 6.98
N TYR A 327 -3.28 11.05 7.35
CA TYR A 327 -4.43 10.78 6.48
C TYR A 327 -4.40 11.71 5.25
N PRO A 328 -4.25 11.19 4.02
CA PRO A 328 -3.96 12.01 2.84
C PRO A 328 -5.13 12.88 2.37
N LEU A 329 -6.36 12.60 2.82
CA LEU A 329 -7.54 13.43 2.52
C LEU A 329 -7.93 14.33 3.69
N SER A 330 -7.08 14.50 4.71
CA SER A 330 -7.34 15.46 5.79
C SER A 330 -7.49 16.88 5.23
N ALA A 331 -8.48 17.61 5.75
CA ALA A 331 -8.69 19.03 5.47
C ALA A 331 -8.02 19.94 6.51
N TRP A 332 -7.04 19.43 7.26
CA TRP A 332 -6.23 20.17 8.22
C TRP A 332 -4.77 20.21 7.77
N ASN A 333 -4.10 21.32 8.08
CA ASN A 333 -2.68 21.53 7.81
C ASN A 333 -1.83 20.88 8.94
N PRO A 334 -0.55 20.53 8.70
CA PRO A 334 0.31 19.90 9.71
C PRO A 334 0.55 20.73 10.98
N ASP A 335 0.30 22.04 10.94
CA ASP A 335 0.36 22.94 12.11
C ASP A 335 -0.91 22.89 12.99
N GLY A 336 -1.93 22.12 12.60
CA GLY A 336 -3.20 22.00 13.31
C GLY A 336 -4.24 23.06 12.95
N THR A 337 -3.99 23.89 11.94
CA THR A 337 -4.98 24.82 11.39
C THR A 337 -5.85 24.17 10.30
N PRO A 338 -7.11 24.59 10.12
CA PRO A 338 -7.94 24.18 8.99
C PRO A 338 -7.33 24.63 7.65
N SER A 339 -7.41 23.76 6.65
CA SER A 339 -7.00 24.07 5.27
C SER A 339 -8.01 24.96 4.55
N PHE A 340 -7.58 25.51 3.41
CA PHE A 340 -8.46 26.30 2.54
C PHE A 340 -9.74 25.54 2.11
N ALA A 341 -9.70 24.21 1.98
CA ALA A 341 -10.83 23.39 1.55
C ALA A 341 -12.07 23.53 2.46
N MET A 342 -11.87 23.71 3.77
CA MET A 342 -12.97 23.86 4.73
C MET A 342 -13.84 25.09 4.46
N ASN A 343 -13.32 26.12 3.77
CA ASN A 343 -14.11 27.29 3.37
C ASN A 343 -15.31 26.93 2.47
N ALA A 344 -15.33 25.75 1.84
CA ALA A 344 -16.46 25.29 1.02
C ALA A 344 -17.75 25.07 1.83
N PHE A 345 -17.65 24.92 3.16
CA PHE A 345 -18.81 24.81 4.04
C PHE A 345 -19.31 26.16 4.57
N LYS A 346 -18.56 27.27 4.41
CA LYS A 346 -19.02 28.61 4.82
C LYS A 346 -20.22 29.05 3.96
N ASP A 347 -21.13 29.83 4.55
CA ASP A 347 -22.30 30.32 3.82
C ASP A 347 -21.91 31.27 2.68
N GLY A 348 -22.52 31.07 1.51
CA GLY A 348 -22.17 31.80 0.29
C GLY A 348 -20.90 31.31 -0.40
N ALA A 349 -20.31 30.18 0.03
CA ALA A 349 -19.26 29.51 -0.74
C ALA A 349 -19.72 29.25 -2.18
N ALA A 350 -18.85 29.56 -3.13
CA ALA A 350 -19.09 29.48 -4.55
C ALA A 350 -17.80 29.02 -5.23
N GLU A 351 -17.95 28.31 -6.34
CA GLU A 351 -16.85 27.78 -7.13
C GLU A 351 -15.84 28.87 -7.53
N ILE A 352 -14.54 28.57 -7.35
CA ILE A 352 -13.43 29.49 -7.62
C ILE A 352 -12.57 28.98 -8.77
N ASN A 353 -12.29 29.84 -9.73
CA ASN A 353 -11.29 29.55 -10.77
C ASN A 353 -10.08 30.46 -10.55
N ARG A 354 -9.21 30.10 -9.59
CA ARG A 354 -8.06 30.94 -9.19
C ARG A 354 -6.99 30.99 -10.28
N TYR A 355 -6.78 29.84 -10.93
CA TYR A 355 -5.89 29.68 -12.07
C TYR A 355 -6.76 29.13 -13.22
N PRO A 356 -7.27 29.99 -14.13
CA PRO A 356 -8.05 29.53 -15.26
C PRO A 356 -7.21 28.63 -16.17
N VAL A 357 -7.86 27.77 -16.94
CA VAL A 357 -7.21 27.16 -18.09
C VAL A 357 -6.87 28.27 -19.09
N GLU A 358 -5.70 28.17 -19.71
CA GLU A 358 -5.22 29.06 -20.77
C GLU A 358 -5.05 28.32 -22.11
N SER A 359 -4.86 27.00 -22.07
CA SER A 359 -4.96 26.15 -23.26
C SER A 359 -5.31 24.69 -22.93
N LEU A 360 -5.87 24.01 -23.93
CA LEU A 360 -6.05 22.57 -24.00
C LEU A 360 -5.33 22.08 -25.27
N THR A 361 -4.59 20.99 -25.19
CA THR A 361 -3.97 20.33 -26.35
C THR A 361 -3.98 18.82 -26.16
N LEU A 362 -4.22 18.06 -27.23
CA LEU A 362 -4.15 16.60 -27.23
C LEU A 362 -2.71 16.12 -27.44
N ASP A 363 -2.36 14.99 -26.82
CA ASP A 363 -1.07 14.31 -27.03
C ASP A 363 -0.84 13.89 -28.49
N LYS A 364 -1.92 13.70 -29.25
CA LYS A 364 -1.92 13.47 -30.69
C LYS A 364 -3.21 13.96 -31.34
N HIS A 365 -3.08 14.50 -32.55
CA HIS A 365 -4.21 14.95 -33.38
C HIS A 365 -4.68 13.90 -34.39
N THR A 366 -4.02 12.75 -34.45
CA THR A 366 -4.43 11.60 -35.26
C THR A 366 -4.14 10.29 -34.53
N ALA A 367 -5.02 9.30 -34.67
CA ALA A 367 -4.70 7.90 -34.32
C ALA A 367 -5.39 6.92 -35.27
N SER A 368 -4.82 5.73 -35.42
CA SER A 368 -5.44 4.61 -36.14
C SER A 368 -5.65 3.45 -35.19
N ILE A 369 -6.84 2.86 -35.18
CA ILE A 369 -7.18 1.66 -34.40
C ILE A 369 -7.96 0.67 -35.29
N GLU A 370 -7.94 -0.62 -34.96
CA GLU A 370 -8.76 -1.62 -35.66
C GLU A 370 -10.20 -1.61 -35.13
N GLU A 371 -11.14 -2.10 -35.94
CA GLU A 371 -12.50 -2.45 -35.49
C GLU A 371 -12.43 -3.50 -34.37
N GLY A 372 -13.08 -3.22 -33.22
CA GLY A 372 -12.93 -3.97 -31.97
C GLY A 372 -11.72 -3.58 -31.11
N GLY A 373 -10.78 -2.80 -31.65
CA GLY A 373 -9.57 -2.34 -30.95
C GLY A 373 -9.83 -1.18 -29.98
N THR A 374 -8.87 -0.95 -29.08
CA THR A 374 -8.89 0.18 -28.13
C THR A 374 -7.63 1.03 -28.24
N GLY A 375 -7.71 2.26 -27.75
CA GLY A 375 -6.59 3.18 -27.63
C GLY A 375 -6.90 4.27 -26.60
N SER A 376 -6.10 5.33 -26.58
CA SER A 376 -6.35 6.50 -25.73
C SER A 376 -5.90 7.78 -26.43
N ILE A 377 -6.45 8.90 -26.00
CA ILE A 377 -6.01 10.25 -26.36
C ILE A 377 -5.97 11.05 -25.06
N LYS A 378 -4.85 11.71 -24.78
CA LYS A 378 -4.62 12.39 -23.51
C LYS A 378 -4.72 13.90 -23.71
N ALA A 379 -5.55 14.54 -22.88
CA ALA A 379 -5.56 15.99 -22.77
C ALA A 379 -4.40 16.51 -21.92
N VAL A 380 -3.75 17.57 -22.39
CA VAL A 380 -2.74 18.38 -21.71
C VAL A 380 -3.34 19.77 -21.51
N ILE A 381 -3.36 20.25 -20.27
CA ILE A 381 -3.90 21.56 -19.90
C ILE A 381 -2.77 22.47 -19.44
N SER A 382 -2.77 23.69 -19.95
CA SER A 382 -1.89 24.78 -19.49
C SER A 382 -2.72 25.86 -18.80
N PRO A 383 -2.23 26.51 -17.73
CA PRO A 383 -1.00 26.17 -17.00
C PRO A 383 -1.17 24.91 -16.12
N ASP A 384 -0.05 24.31 -15.74
CA ASP A 384 -0.03 23.10 -14.90
C ASP A 384 -0.50 23.32 -13.44
N ASN A 385 -0.83 24.55 -13.05
CA ASN A 385 -1.49 24.86 -11.79
C ASN A 385 -2.97 25.25 -11.95
N ALA A 386 -3.56 25.10 -13.14
CA ALA A 386 -4.97 25.41 -13.39
C ALA A 386 -5.88 24.74 -12.36
N THR A 387 -6.84 25.51 -11.83
CA THR A 387 -7.73 25.07 -10.74
C THR A 387 -8.68 23.98 -11.19
N TYR A 388 -9.15 24.04 -12.44
CA TYR A 388 -10.02 23.04 -13.07
C TYR A 388 -9.32 22.38 -14.26
N LYS A 389 -8.64 21.26 -14.03
CA LYS A 389 -7.99 20.48 -15.10
C LYS A 389 -8.88 19.41 -15.75
N GLY A 390 -10.19 19.50 -15.54
CA GLY A 390 -11.10 18.50 -16.09
C GLY A 390 -11.39 18.72 -17.57
N VAL A 391 -11.52 17.62 -18.31
CA VAL A 391 -11.84 17.61 -19.73
C VAL A 391 -12.95 16.61 -19.99
N THR A 392 -13.84 16.96 -20.92
CA THR A 392 -14.81 16.04 -21.52
C THR A 392 -14.40 15.68 -22.94
N PHE A 393 -14.54 14.41 -23.30
CA PHE A 393 -14.31 13.89 -24.64
C PHE A 393 -15.63 13.50 -25.29
N THR A 394 -15.78 13.83 -26.57
CA THR A 394 -16.93 13.46 -27.39
C THR A 394 -16.45 12.93 -28.74
N SER A 395 -17.19 12.00 -29.33
CA SER A 395 -16.92 11.50 -30.69
C SER A 395 -17.93 12.10 -31.66
N SER A 396 -17.47 12.59 -32.81
CA SER A 396 -18.35 13.05 -33.89
C SER A 396 -19.15 11.92 -34.53
N ASN A 397 -18.73 10.66 -34.34
CA ASN A 397 -19.44 9.48 -34.79
C ASN A 397 -19.25 8.32 -33.79
N PRO A 398 -20.10 8.25 -32.74
CA PRO A 398 -20.00 7.23 -31.69
C PRO A 398 -20.16 5.78 -32.17
N GLU A 399 -20.79 5.57 -33.33
CA GLU A 399 -20.94 4.25 -33.97
C GLU A 399 -19.66 3.78 -34.69
N VAL A 400 -18.70 4.69 -34.92
CA VAL A 400 -17.37 4.40 -35.49
C VAL A 400 -16.32 4.40 -34.39
N VAL A 401 -16.22 5.46 -33.59
CA VAL A 401 -15.35 5.51 -32.40
C VAL A 401 -16.17 5.88 -31.19
N LYS A 402 -16.22 4.98 -30.20
CA LYS A 402 -16.65 5.32 -28.84
C LYS A 402 -15.47 5.94 -28.09
N VAL A 403 -15.73 6.94 -27.25
CA VAL A 403 -14.72 7.51 -26.34
C VAL A 403 -15.25 7.56 -24.92
N ASP A 404 -14.39 7.26 -23.95
CA ASP A 404 -14.64 7.51 -22.54
C ASP A 404 -14.67 9.02 -22.30
N ARG A 405 -15.81 9.48 -21.75
CA ARG A 405 -16.13 10.91 -21.61
C ARG A 405 -15.08 11.70 -20.82
N TYR A 406 -14.23 11.08 -19.99
CA TYR A 406 -13.31 11.81 -19.12
C TYR A 406 -11.85 11.33 -19.20
N LYS A 407 -11.64 10.06 -19.53
CA LYS A 407 -10.32 9.42 -19.61
C LYS A 407 -9.71 9.48 -21.01
N GLY A 408 -10.51 9.80 -22.04
CA GLY A 408 -10.07 9.87 -23.45
C GLY A 408 -9.72 8.50 -24.05
N THR A 409 -10.03 7.41 -23.37
CA THR A 409 -9.93 6.04 -23.88
C THR A 409 -10.89 5.85 -25.05
N ILE A 410 -10.38 5.43 -26.21
CA ILE A 410 -11.15 5.22 -27.44
C ILE A 410 -11.35 3.74 -27.74
N SER A 411 -12.44 3.40 -28.41
CA SER A 411 -12.74 2.05 -28.90
C SER A 411 -13.31 2.11 -30.31
N GLY A 412 -12.73 1.36 -31.24
CA GLY A 412 -13.20 1.26 -32.63
C GLY A 412 -14.37 0.30 -32.71
N LEU A 413 -15.50 0.76 -33.23
CA LEU A 413 -16.75 -0.03 -33.34
C LEU A 413 -17.11 -0.41 -34.78
N ALA A 414 -16.73 0.41 -35.75
CA ALA A 414 -16.93 0.14 -37.18
C ALA A 414 -15.91 0.91 -38.01
N ALA A 415 -15.50 0.36 -39.16
CA ALA A 415 -14.64 1.02 -40.11
C ALA A 415 -15.10 2.45 -40.50
N GLY A 416 -14.19 3.43 -40.45
CA GLY A 416 -14.47 4.82 -40.81
C GLY A 416 -13.57 5.82 -40.09
N THR A 417 -13.90 7.11 -40.17
CA THR A 417 -13.23 8.14 -39.35
C THR A 417 -14.23 8.81 -38.40
N ALA A 418 -13.72 9.22 -37.24
CA ALA A 418 -14.45 10.02 -36.26
C ALA A 418 -13.51 11.03 -35.62
N THR A 419 -13.96 12.27 -35.48
CA THR A 419 -13.22 13.29 -34.72
C THR A 419 -13.55 13.14 -33.25
N VAL A 420 -12.55 12.80 -32.44
CA VAL A 420 -12.68 12.84 -30.98
C VAL A 420 -12.27 14.23 -30.50
N THR A 421 -13.24 14.95 -29.95
CA THR A 421 -13.10 16.33 -29.50
C THR A 421 -13.04 16.37 -27.99
N ALA A 422 -11.95 16.92 -27.46
CA ALA A 422 -11.78 17.27 -26.06
C ALA A 422 -12.24 18.71 -25.82
N VAL A 423 -12.90 18.96 -24.69
CA VAL A 423 -13.39 20.28 -24.27
C VAL A 423 -13.19 20.42 -22.75
N THR A 424 -12.64 21.54 -22.28
CA THR A 424 -12.56 21.85 -20.83
C THR A 424 -13.96 22.00 -20.23
N TYR A 425 -14.16 21.72 -18.93
CA TYR A 425 -15.51 21.80 -18.33
C TYR A 425 -16.15 23.18 -18.37
N ASP A 426 -15.35 24.25 -18.37
CA ASP A 426 -15.85 25.63 -18.55
C ASP A 426 -16.26 25.94 -20.00
N GLY A 427 -16.03 25.01 -20.94
CA GLY A 427 -16.25 25.18 -22.36
C GLY A 427 -15.29 26.16 -23.04
N GLY A 428 -14.28 26.67 -22.31
CA GLY A 428 -13.39 27.73 -22.78
C GLY A 428 -12.40 27.28 -23.85
N PHE A 429 -11.97 26.02 -23.80
CA PHE A 429 -10.95 25.48 -24.69
C PHE A 429 -11.38 24.13 -25.26
N THR A 430 -11.02 23.90 -26.51
CA THR A 430 -11.25 22.64 -27.21
C THR A 430 -10.06 22.29 -28.07
N ASP A 431 -9.76 21.00 -28.18
CA ASP A 431 -8.84 20.45 -29.17
C ASP A 431 -9.39 19.11 -29.67
N ALA A 432 -9.01 18.67 -30.87
CA ALA A 432 -9.64 17.55 -31.54
C ALA A 432 -8.65 16.68 -32.31
N ALA A 433 -8.87 15.37 -32.28
CA ALA A 433 -8.07 14.39 -32.99
C ALA A 433 -8.92 13.58 -33.96
N GLU A 434 -8.42 13.34 -35.17
CA GLU A 434 -9.04 12.45 -36.14
C GLU A 434 -8.64 11.00 -35.85
N ILE A 435 -9.64 10.17 -35.57
CA ILE A 435 -9.44 8.75 -35.26
C ILE A 435 -9.95 7.94 -36.44
N THR A 436 -9.04 7.25 -37.09
CA THR A 436 -9.34 6.29 -38.15
C THR A 436 -9.54 4.92 -37.54
N VAL A 437 -10.73 4.36 -37.70
CA VAL A 437 -10.98 2.94 -37.49
C VAL A 437 -10.78 2.24 -38.82
N VAL A 438 -9.71 1.47 -38.93
CA VAL A 438 -9.52 0.60 -40.09
C VAL A 438 -10.47 -0.59 -39.97
N ALA A 439 -11.11 -0.96 -41.09
CA ALA A 439 -11.90 -2.18 -41.14
C ALA A 439 -11.06 -3.36 -40.66
N GLY A 440 -11.67 -4.29 -39.92
CA GLY A 440 -11.04 -5.54 -39.51
C GLY A 440 -10.74 -6.43 -40.71
N THR A 441 -9.72 -6.09 -41.51
CA THR A 441 -9.26 -6.90 -42.63
C THR A 441 -8.44 -8.05 -42.08
N SER A 442 -9.11 -9.13 -41.68
CA SER A 442 -8.41 -10.41 -41.63
C SER A 442 -7.90 -10.70 -43.04
N LEU A 443 -6.58 -10.57 -43.22
CA LEU A 443 -5.89 -10.93 -44.46
C LEU A 443 -5.95 -12.45 -44.73
N ILE A 444 -6.47 -13.20 -43.75
CA ILE A 444 -6.63 -14.64 -43.71
C ILE A 444 -8.11 -14.95 -43.87
N GLN A 445 -8.46 -15.73 -44.89
CA GLN A 445 -9.84 -16.19 -45.10
C GLN A 445 -10.17 -17.29 -44.09
N ASN A 446 -11.36 -17.22 -43.48
CA ASN A 446 -11.82 -18.20 -42.48
C ASN A 446 -10.83 -18.41 -41.30
N PRO A 447 -10.38 -17.35 -40.60
CA PRO A 447 -9.26 -17.41 -39.66
C PRO A 447 -9.50 -18.28 -38.42
N GLY A 448 -10.76 -18.38 -37.97
CA GLY A 448 -11.22 -19.22 -36.85
C GLY A 448 -12.03 -20.45 -37.27
N PHE A 449 -11.95 -20.89 -38.53
CA PHE A 449 -12.58 -22.14 -38.99
C PHE A 449 -14.12 -22.22 -38.88
N GLU A 450 -14.79 -21.07 -38.75
CA GLU A 450 -16.25 -20.90 -38.72
C GLU A 450 -16.98 -21.52 -39.92
N ASP A 451 -16.34 -21.52 -41.10
CA ASP A 451 -16.84 -22.17 -42.32
C ASP A 451 -16.16 -23.54 -42.55
N GLY A 452 -15.90 -24.27 -41.46
CA GLY A 452 -15.17 -25.52 -41.48
C GLY A 452 -13.72 -25.32 -41.94
N LEU A 453 -13.21 -26.26 -42.74
CA LEU A 453 -11.87 -26.16 -43.35
C LEU A 453 -11.88 -25.39 -44.69
N ASN A 454 -12.94 -24.65 -45.03
CA ASN A 454 -12.98 -23.89 -46.28
C ASN A 454 -11.87 -22.82 -46.31
N ASN A 455 -11.28 -22.62 -47.48
CA ASN A 455 -10.09 -21.78 -47.74
C ASN A 455 -8.77 -22.22 -47.07
N TRP A 456 -8.77 -23.34 -46.34
CA TRP A 456 -7.57 -23.97 -45.80
C TRP A 456 -7.23 -25.26 -46.54
N THR A 457 -5.95 -25.44 -46.87
CA THR A 457 -5.42 -26.67 -47.48
C THR A 457 -4.76 -27.51 -46.41
N VAL A 458 -5.35 -28.68 -46.11
CA VAL A 458 -4.76 -29.70 -45.22
C VAL A 458 -4.00 -30.73 -46.07
N THR A 459 -2.76 -31.03 -45.66
CA THR A 459 -1.91 -32.06 -46.25
C THR A 459 -1.34 -32.97 -45.15
N GLY A 460 -0.96 -34.20 -45.49
CA GLY A 460 -0.56 -35.22 -44.50
C GLY A 460 -1.75 -36.06 -44.03
N ASP A 461 -1.86 -36.29 -42.72
CA ASP A 461 -2.93 -37.06 -42.07
C ASP A 461 -4.26 -36.26 -42.01
N ALA A 462 -4.81 -35.92 -43.18
CA ALA A 462 -6.05 -35.15 -43.29
C ALA A 462 -7.28 -35.88 -42.70
N GLY A 463 -7.19 -37.19 -42.44
CA GLY A 463 -8.23 -37.95 -41.75
C GLY A 463 -8.31 -37.68 -40.25
N ALA A 464 -7.29 -37.05 -39.68
CA ALA A 464 -7.23 -36.64 -38.29
C ALA A 464 -7.74 -35.22 -38.03
N VAL A 465 -7.99 -34.42 -39.08
CA VAL A 465 -8.34 -32.99 -38.96
C VAL A 465 -9.83 -32.78 -39.23
N SER A 466 -10.51 -32.10 -38.32
CA SER A 466 -11.92 -31.71 -38.39
C SER A 466 -12.10 -30.29 -37.85
N THR A 467 -13.35 -29.92 -37.57
CA THR A 467 -13.67 -28.73 -36.76
C THR A 467 -14.58 -29.13 -35.61
N ASP A 468 -14.42 -28.50 -34.45
CA ASP A 468 -15.26 -28.73 -33.27
C ASP A 468 -15.71 -27.38 -32.67
N SER A 469 -16.62 -27.44 -31.72
CA SER A 469 -17.14 -26.35 -30.89
C SER A 469 -16.21 -25.89 -29.76
N ASP A 470 -15.14 -26.64 -29.47
CA ASP A 470 -14.09 -26.32 -28.49
C ASP A 470 -13.08 -25.29 -29.03
N LYS A 471 -13.46 -24.03 -28.91
CA LYS A 471 -12.85 -22.87 -29.57
C LYS A 471 -12.37 -21.78 -28.60
N HIS A 472 -11.56 -20.87 -29.12
CA HIS A 472 -11.13 -19.66 -28.42
C HIS A 472 -12.15 -18.54 -28.62
N SER A 473 -12.63 -18.32 -29.85
CA SER A 473 -13.70 -17.36 -30.16
C SER A 473 -14.70 -17.93 -31.17
N GLY A 474 -15.66 -17.13 -31.66
CA GLY A 474 -16.58 -17.56 -32.72
C GLY A 474 -17.57 -18.68 -32.35
N SER A 475 -17.80 -19.62 -33.27
CA SER A 475 -18.67 -20.79 -33.17
C SER A 475 -17.97 -22.13 -33.38
N ALA A 476 -16.81 -22.18 -34.04
CA ALA A 476 -15.99 -23.38 -34.27
C ALA A 476 -14.47 -23.11 -34.08
N ALA A 477 -13.66 -24.16 -34.14
CA ALA A 477 -12.20 -24.11 -34.29
C ALA A 477 -11.71 -25.34 -35.07
N LEU A 478 -10.50 -25.31 -35.64
CA LEU A 478 -9.87 -26.51 -36.20
C LEU A 478 -9.55 -27.47 -35.06
N HIS A 479 -10.03 -28.70 -35.15
CA HIS A 479 -9.73 -29.78 -34.23
C HIS A 479 -8.85 -30.82 -34.91
N TYR A 480 -7.95 -31.46 -34.17
CA TYR A 480 -7.29 -32.68 -34.64
C TYR A 480 -7.30 -33.79 -33.59
N TRP A 481 -7.45 -35.04 -34.03
CA TRP A 481 -7.18 -36.25 -33.26
C TRP A 481 -6.97 -37.46 -34.17
N SER A 482 -6.01 -38.34 -33.83
CA SER A 482 -5.79 -39.60 -34.54
C SER A 482 -5.44 -40.74 -33.59
N ALA A 483 -5.93 -41.95 -33.86
CA ALA A 483 -5.55 -43.14 -33.09
C ALA A 483 -4.11 -43.63 -33.40
N GLY A 484 -3.54 -43.23 -34.54
CA GLY A 484 -2.17 -43.54 -34.95
C GLY A 484 -1.26 -42.32 -34.88
N ALA A 485 0.05 -42.54 -34.87
CA ALA A 485 1.01 -41.44 -35.04
C ALA A 485 0.88 -40.85 -36.46
N GLY A 486 0.92 -39.52 -36.57
CA GLY A 486 0.63 -38.81 -37.80
C GLY A 486 1.31 -37.45 -37.88
N GLU A 487 1.19 -36.82 -39.04
CA GLU A 487 1.71 -35.48 -39.33
C GLU A 487 0.74 -34.80 -40.30
N PHE A 488 0.29 -33.59 -39.99
CA PHE A 488 -0.46 -32.77 -40.94
C PHE A 488 0.09 -31.34 -40.98
N GLN A 489 -0.19 -30.67 -42.10
CA GLN A 489 0.00 -29.24 -42.26
C GLN A 489 -1.29 -28.63 -42.79
N VAL A 490 -1.82 -27.65 -42.07
CA VAL A 490 -2.93 -26.79 -42.50
C VAL A 490 -2.33 -25.47 -43.00
N SER A 491 -2.79 -24.99 -44.17
CA SER A 491 -2.11 -23.89 -44.86
C SER A 491 -3.03 -23.04 -45.74
N GLN A 492 -2.68 -21.77 -45.91
CA GLN A 492 -3.35 -20.83 -46.80
C GLN A 492 -2.30 -19.96 -47.52
N THR A 493 -2.47 -19.71 -48.82
CA THR A 493 -1.63 -18.76 -49.56
C THR A 493 -2.42 -17.49 -49.83
N ILE A 494 -1.98 -16.40 -49.21
CA ILE A 494 -2.55 -15.07 -49.33
C ILE A 494 -1.86 -14.38 -50.52
N THR A 495 -2.63 -13.67 -51.33
CA THR A 495 -2.14 -12.99 -52.54
C THR A 495 -2.73 -11.59 -52.63
N GLY A 496 -2.00 -10.65 -53.24
CA GLY A 496 -2.40 -9.24 -53.29
C GLY A 496 -2.10 -8.48 -52.01
N LEU A 497 -1.18 -8.97 -51.18
CA LEU A 497 -0.60 -8.19 -50.09
C LEU A 497 0.18 -7.01 -50.67
N GLU A 498 0.14 -5.88 -49.97
CA GLU A 498 1.01 -4.75 -50.31
C GLU A 498 2.45 -5.03 -49.87
N ASN A 499 3.44 -4.59 -50.62
CA ASN A 499 4.82 -4.72 -50.19
C ASN A 499 5.05 -4.01 -48.83
N GLY A 500 5.82 -4.64 -47.96
CA GLY A 500 6.09 -4.18 -46.60
C GLY A 500 6.30 -5.34 -45.62
N THR A 501 6.36 -5.00 -44.33
CA THR A 501 6.62 -5.95 -43.24
C THR A 501 5.32 -6.31 -42.52
N TYR A 502 5.19 -7.57 -42.10
CA TYR A 502 3.99 -8.15 -41.50
C TYR A 502 4.29 -8.95 -40.21
N GLN A 503 3.25 -9.26 -39.44
CA GLN A 503 3.26 -10.16 -38.25
C GLN A 503 2.12 -11.17 -38.36
N LEU A 504 2.36 -12.46 -38.03
CA LEU A 504 1.36 -13.55 -38.00
C LEU A 504 1.18 -14.11 -36.57
N SER A 505 -0.04 -14.46 -36.14
CA SER A 505 -0.30 -15.24 -34.91
C SER A 505 -1.47 -16.22 -35.06
N ALA A 506 -1.67 -17.13 -34.09
CA ALA A 506 -2.85 -18.00 -33.98
C ALA A 506 -3.03 -18.53 -32.55
N TRP A 507 -4.26 -18.80 -32.12
CA TRP A 507 -4.55 -19.40 -30.81
C TRP A 507 -4.58 -20.93 -30.87
N VAL A 508 -3.93 -21.60 -29.90
CA VAL A 508 -3.74 -23.06 -29.89
C VAL A 508 -3.96 -23.67 -28.50
N SER A 509 -4.55 -24.86 -28.46
CA SER A 509 -4.85 -25.65 -27.24
C SER A 509 -4.72 -27.15 -27.54
N GLY A 510 -4.57 -28.03 -26.54
CA GLY A 510 -4.37 -29.47 -26.82
C GLY A 510 -3.67 -30.29 -25.74
N GLY A 511 -3.37 -31.56 -26.07
CA GLY A 511 -2.80 -32.55 -25.17
C GLY A 511 -1.33 -32.36 -24.77
N GLY A 512 -0.51 -31.75 -25.64
CA GLY A 512 0.86 -31.32 -25.29
C GLY A 512 1.99 -32.34 -25.50
N GLU A 513 1.71 -33.48 -26.13
CA GLU A 513 2.69 -34.53 -26.44
C GLU A 513 2.89 -34.69 -27.97
N GLU A 514 2.79 -33.58 -28.69
CA GLU A 514 3.17 -33.46 -30.10
C GLU A 514 4.71 -33.45 -30.26
N GLU A 515 5.23 -34.21 -31.22
CA GLU A 515 6.66 -34.20 -31.60
C GLU A 515 7.07 -32.93 -32.35
N THR A 516 6.11 -32.26 -32.98
CA THR A 516 6.29 -30.95 -33.62
C THR A 516 4.98 -30.22 -33.58
N ALA A 517 4.98 -28.98 -33.10
CA ALA A 517 3.85 -28.07 -33.21
C ALA A 517 4.40 -26.69 -33.49
N GLU A 518 4.10 -26.16 -34.68
CA GLU A 518 4.60 -24.87 -35.15
C GLU A 518 3.57 -24.15 -36.03
N ILE A 519 3.50 -22.82 -35.93
CA ILE A 519 2.92 -21.97 -36.98
C ILE A 519 4.05 -21.54 -37.94
N PHE A 520 3.71 -21.16 -39.17
CA PHE A 520 4.68 -20.73 -40.18
C PHE A 520 4.17 -19.59 -41.06
N ALA A 521 5.11 -18.79 -41.57
CA ALA A 521 4.91 -17.72 -42.54
C ALA A 521 6.09 -17.71 -43.54
N GLY A 522 5.84 -18.14 -44.78
CA GLY A 522 6.91 -18.41 -45.75
C GLY A 522 7.88 -19.47 -45.22
N ASP A 523 9.16 -19.12 -45.17
CA ASP A 523 10.21 -19.96 -44.57
C ASP A 523 10.35 -19.77 -43.04
N GLN A 524 9.73 -18.74 -42.46
CA GLN A 524 9.77 -18.47 -41.01
C GLN A 524 8.77 -19.34 -40.24
N LYS A 525 9.10 -19.66 -38.99
CA LYS A 525 8.36 -20.61 -38.14
C LYS A 525 8.43 -20.23 -36.66
N GLN A 526 7.34 -20.45 -35.94
CA GLN A 526 7.29 -20.35 -34.48
C GLN A 526 6.72 -21.64 -33.89
N SER A 527 7.52 -22.35 -33.10
CA SER A 527 7.08 -23.55 -32.37
C SER A 527 6.28 -23.20 -31.12
N PHE A 528 5.38 -24.09 -30.71
CA PHE A 528 4.57 -23.98 -29.51
C PHE A 528 4.42 -25.35 -28.81
N LYS A 529 3.84 -25.35 -27.61
CA LYS A 529 3.48 -26.57 -26.88
C LYS A 529 2.08 -26.40 -26.29
N ASN A 530 1.19 -27.34 -26.57
CA ASN A 530 -0.13 -27.38 -25.95
C ASN A 530 -0.05 -27.82 -24.47
N THR A 531 -1.01 -27.40 -23.64
CA THR A 531 -0.90 -27.56 -22.17
C THR A 531 -2.17 -28.04 -21.46
N GLY A 532 -3.24 -28.34 -22.19
CA GLY A 532 -4.50 -28.87 -21.65
C GLY A 532 -5.73 -28.43 -22.42
N TRP A 533 -6.89 -28.95 -22.03
CA TRP A 533 -8.19 -28.64 -22.64
C TRP A 533 -8.69 -27.25 -22.26
N GLN A 534 -9.00 -26.45 -23.27
CA GLN A 534 -9.34 -25.02 -23.18
C GLN A 534 -8.26 -24.16 -22.47
N ILE A 535 -7.03 -24.68 -22.36
CA ILE A 535 -5.86 -23.89 -22.01
C ILE A 535 -5.25 -23.42 -23.32
N TRP A 536 -5.46 -22.15 -23.63
CA TRP A 536 -5.08 -21.52 -24.89
C TRP A 536 -3.75 -20.78 -24.78
N SER A 537 -2.96 -20.79 -25.85
CA SER A 537 -1.74 -20.01 -26.02
C SER A 537 -1.70 -19.38 -27.41
N ASN A 538 -0.94 -18.29 -27.61
CA ASN A 538 -0.93 -17.52 -28.86
C ASN A 538 0.50 -17.38 -29.43
N PRO A 539 1.06 -18.40 -30.12
CA PRO A 539 2.30 -18.25 -30.87
C PRO A 539 2.21 -17.16 -31.95
N ALA A 540 3.31 -16.45 -32.17
CA ALA A 540 3.43 -15.39 -33.18
C ALA A 540 4.78 -15.44 -33.94
N ILE A 541 4.80 -14.90 -35.16
CA ILE A 541 5.97 -14.68 -36.01
C ILE A 541 6.03 -13.19 -36.36
N ASP A 542 7.11 -12.53 -35.94
CA ASP A 542 7.37 -11.12 -36.17
C ASP A 542 8.29 -10.89 -37.38
N HIS A 543 8.17 -9.72 -38.03
CA HIS A 543 9.06 -9.26 -39.11
C HIS A 543 9.07 -10.18 -40.36
N ILE A 544 7.88 -10.42 -40.91
CA ILE A 544 7.68 -11.13 -42.17
C ILE A 544 7.78 -10.12 -43.33
N GLU A 545 8.85 -10.13 -44.11
CA GLU A 545 8.95 -9.31 -45.32
C GLU A 545 8.13 -9.89 -46.49
N VAL A 546 7.27 -9.06 -47.09
CA VAL A 546 6.53 -9.38 -48.32
C VAL A 546 6.96 -8.41 -49.42
N THR A 547 7.52 -8.96 -50.51
CA THR A 547 8.15 -8.19 -51.59
C THR A 547 7.55 -8.41 -52.98
N ASP A 548 6.70 -9.44 -53.14
CA ASP A 548 5.99 -9.80 -54.37
C ASP A 548 4.45 -9.86 -54.18
N GLY A 549 3.97 -9.49 -52.99
CA GLY A 549 2.55 -9.51 -52.61
C GLY A 549 1.96 -10.90 -52.34
N ILE A 550 2.79 -11.92 -52.12
CA ILE A 550 2.37 -13.30 -51.84
C ILE A 550 2.96 -13.78 -50.51
N LEU A 551 2.15 -14.43 -49.67
CA LEU A 551 2.61 -15.06 -48.43
C LEU A 551 1.87 -16.37 -48.16
N SER A 552 2.60 -17.44 -47.86
CA SER A 552 2.02 -18.72 -47.43
C SER A 552 2.09 -18.83 -45.92
N ILE A 553 0.98 -19.13 -45.25
CA ILE A 553 0.87 -19.22 -43.80
C ILE A 553 0.20 -20.52 -43.35
N GLY A 554 0.30 -20.86 -42.06
CA GLY A 554 -0.50 -21.90 -41.44
C GLY A 554 0.13 -22.53 -40.22
N ALA A 555 -0.22 -23.79 -39.93
CA ALA A 555 0.35 -24.59 -38.85
C ALA A 555 0.74 -25.99 -39.31
N LYS A 556 1.76 -26.56 -38.66
CA LYS A 556 2.28 -27.89 -38.92
C LYS A 556 2.43 -28.68 -37.61
N LEU A 557 1.78 -29.84 -37.58
CA LEU A 557 1.65 -30.70 -36.40
C LEU A 557 2.19 -32.09 -36.73
N LYS A 558 2.98 -32.67 -35.83
CA LYS A 558 3.45 -34.07 -35.86
C LYS A 558 3.26 -34.66 -34.47
N TYR A 559 2.63 -35.82 -34.36
CA TYR A 559 2.17 -36.35 -33.07
C TYR A 559 2.23 -37.87 -32.99
N SER A 560 2.29 -38.35 -31.73
CA SER A 560 2.06 -39.74 -31.37
C SER A 560 0.57 -40.11 -31.43
N GLY A 561 0.24 -41.40 -31.48
CA GLY A 561 -1.16 -41.83 -31.52
C GLY A 561 -1.91 -41.49 -30.23
N GLY A 562 -3.11 -40.91 -30.37
CA GLY A 562 -3.98 -40.50 -29.27
C GLY A 562 -3.96 -39.01 -28.93
N GLN A 563 -3.06 -38.22 -29.53
CA GLN A 563 -3.01 -36.77 -29.29
C GLN A 563 -4.19 -36.04 -29.94
N TRP A 564 -4.61 -34.96 -29.31
CA TRP A 564 -5.60 -34.03 -29.83
C TRP A 564 -5.21 -32.58 -29.54
N GLY A 565 -5.78 -31.65 -30.30
CA GLY A 565 -5.68 -30.22 -30.04
C GLY A 565 -6.62 -29.40 -30.92
N ASN A 566 -6.67 -28.11 -30.62
CA ASN A 566 -7.48 -27.12 -31.32
C ASN A 566 -6.59 -25.95 -31.79
N ILE A 567 -6.92 -25.37 -32.94
CA ILE A 567 -6.29 -24.17 -33.50
C ILE A 567 -7.39 -23.23 -33.96
N ASP A 568 -7.26 -21.95 -33.63
CA ASP A 568 -8.29 -20.93 -33.81
C ASP A 568 -7.66 -19.54 -34.06
N ASP A 569 -8.47 -18.58 -34.50
CA ASP A 569 -8.15 -17.14 -34.55
C ASP A 569 -6.76 -16.80 -35.15
N PHE A 570 -6.45 -17.31 -36.34
CA PHE A 570 -5.28 -16.87 -37.10
C PHE A 570 -5.37 -15.37 -37.45
N LYS A 571 -4.30 -14.59 -37.22
CA LYS A 571 -4.25 -13.13 -37.53
C LYS A 571 -2.96 -12.73 -38.26
N LEU A 572 -3.05 -11.91 -39.31
CA LEU A 572 -1.91 -11.31 -40.04
C LEU A 572 -2.10 -9.78 -40.16
N VAL A 573 -1.05 -8.99 -39.86
CA VAL A 573 -1.10 -7.50 -39.77
C VAL A 573 0.08 -6.85 -40.51
N LYS A 574 -0.11 -5.67 -41.15
CA LYS A 574 0.92 -4.90 -41.89
C LYS A 574 1.50 -3.72 -41.07
N GLN A 575 2.79 -3.40 -41.27
CA GLN A 575 3.52 -2.27 -40.66
C GLN A 575 3.77 -1.10 -41.67
N ALA A 576 4.00 0.13 -41.17
CA ALA A 576 4.20 1.36 -41.99
C ALA A 576 5.70 1.66 -42.30
N GLY A 577 6.00 2.39 -43.38
CA GLY A 577 7.32 2.37 -44.04
C GLY A 577 8.18 3.64 -43.97
N ALA A 578 9.49 3.46 -43.72
CA ALA A 578 10.50 4.51 -43.56
C ALA A 578 11.69 4.39 -44.53
N ILE A 579 12.48 5.46 -44.74
CA ILE A 579 13.71 5.44 -45.57
C ILE A 579 14.96 5.46 -44.68
N GLN A 580 15.78 4.41 -44.80
CA GLN A 580 17.02 4.16 -44.06
C GLN A 580 18.22 4.95 -44.66
N THR A 581 19.04 5.56 -43.80
CA THR A 581 20.29 6.31 -44.09
C THR A 581 21.34 5.99 -43.01
N SER A 582 22.63 6.25 -43.18
CA SER A 582 23.63 5.75 -42.20
C SER A 582 24.81 6.69 -41.95
N ASN A 583 24.75 7.44 -40.83
CA ASN A 583 25.81 8.37 -40.41
C ASN A 583 25.90 8.67 -38.89
N LEU A 584 25.04 8.09 -38.04
CA LEU A 584 25.28 8.14 -36.58
C LEU A 584 26.24 7.05 -36.17
N THR A 585 27.16 7.41 -35.28
CA THR A 585 27.94 6.43 -34.52
C THR A 585 27.42 6.32 -33.08
N VAL A 586 26.76 5.20 -32.76
CA VAL A 586 26.35 4.80 -31.40
C VAL A 586 27.47 4.02 -30.75
N ASN A 587 28.06 4.54 -29.66
CA ASN A 587 29.10 3.84 -28.89
C ASN A 587 30.24 3.24 -29.76
N GLY A 588 30.61 3.92 -30.84
CA GLY A 588 31.65 3.47 -31.78
C GLY A 588 31.19 2.56 -32.94
N LYS A 589 29.89 2.29 -33.10
CA LYS A 589 29.30 1.54 -34.22
C LYS A 589 28.37 2.41 -35.05
N LEU A 590 28.39 2.26 -36.38
CA LEU A 590 27.42 2.92 -37.26
C LEU A 590 26.00 2.36 -37.01
N ALA A 591 25.01 3.25 -37.05
CA ALA A 591 23.59 2.93 -36.86
C ALA A 591 22.73 3.72 -37.85
N ASP A 592 21.63 3.10 -38.29
CA ASP A 592 20.84 3.58 -39.42
C ASP A 592 19.65 4.46 -39.01
N TRP A 593 19.53 5.63 -39.63
CA TRP A 593 18.53 6.65 -39.35
C TRP A 593 17.39 6.65 -40.35
N TYR A 594 16.22 7.04 -39.87
CA TYR A 594 14.98 7.11 -40.64
C TYR A 594 14.55 8.56 -40.83
N LEU A 595 14.32 8.95 -42.09
CA LEU A 595 13.91 10.29 -42.49
C LEU A 595 12.40 10.41 -42.67
N GLU A 596 11.81 11.47 -42.13
CA GLU A 596 10.40 11.84 -42.35
C GLU A 596 10.25 13.35 -42.66
N GLY A 597 9.16 13.73 -43.34
CA GLY A 597 8.83 15.13 -43.67
C GLY A 597 9.23 15.61 -45.07
N ASN A 598 9.32 16.93 -45.27
CA ASN A 598 9.54 17.55 -46.58
C ASN A 598 11.02 17.46 -46.99
N LYS A 599 11.37 16.38 -47.67
CA LYS A 599 12.73 16.11 -48.16
C LYS A 599 13.24 17.19 -49.13
N PRO A 600 14.46 17.76 -48.92
CA PRO A 600 15.06 18.73 -49.84
C PRO A 600 15.50 18.10 -51.17
N SER A 601 15.64 18.94 -52.19
CA SER A 601 15.94 18.56 -53.57
C SER A 601 17.34 17.96 -53.77
N THR A 602 18.32 18.33 -52.93
CA THR A 602 19.63 17.68 -52.85
C THR A 602 19.83 17.10 -51.45
N PHE A 603 19.99 15.77 -51.37
CA PHE A 603 19.96 15.03 -50.11
C PHE A 603 20.78 13.74 -50.21
N GLY A 604 21.72 13.52 -49.30
CA GLY A 604 22.38 12.22 -49.14
C GLY A 604 23.73 12.27 -48.41
N ASP A 605 24.24 11.10 -48.04
CA ASP A 605 25.47 10.91 -47.27
C ASP A 605 26.75 11.02 -48.15
N SER A 606 26.78 12.00 -49.05
CA SER A 606 27.52 11.89 -50.32
C SER A 606 28.96 12.37 -50.31
N ASN A 607 29.36 13.19 -49.33
CA ASN A 607 30.71 13.71 -49.24
C ASN A 607 31.71 12.68 -48.67
N ALA A 608 32.96 12.74 -49.16
CA ALA A 608 34.04 11.81 -48.80
C ALA A 608 34.48 11.85 -47.32
N SER A 609 33.87 12.74 -46.52
CA SER A 609 33.99 12.85 -45.06
C SER A 609 33.06 11.90 -44.29
N GLY A 610 31.98 11.40 -44.89
CA GLY A 610 31.05 10.46 -44.23
C GLY A 610 30.10 11.13 -43.23
N GLY A 611 29.31 12.07 -43.72
CA GLY A 611 28.28 12.78 -42.97
C GLY A 611 27.11 13.18 -43.87
N PHE A 612 26.13 13.87 -43.30
CA PHE A 612 24.82 14.06 -43.92
C PHE A 612 24.69 15.44 -44.59
N ASP A 613 24.65 15.46 -45.92
CA ASP A 613 24.50 16.68 -46.74
C ASP A 613 23.03 17.01 -47.02
N TYR A 614 22.65 18.27 -46.79
CA TYR A 614 21.36 18.82 -47.21
C TYR A 614 21.49 20.23 -47.81
N GLY A 615 20.75 20.48 -48.88
CA GLY A 615 20.74 21.78 -49.55
C GLY A 615 19.50 22.00 -50.40
N ASP A 616 18.94 23.22 -50.33
CA ASP A 616 17.84 23.62 -51.19
C ASP A 616 17.87 25.12 -51.51
N ASP A 617 17.37 25.47 -52.69
CA ASP A 617 17.21 26.84 -53.16
C ASP A 617 15.92 27.50 -52.62
N LYS A 618 15.31 26.92 -51.59
CA LYS A 618 14.01 27.26 -50.99
C LYS A 618 14.01 26.97 -49.47
N PRO A 619 13.01 27.45 -48.72
CA PRO A 619 12.86 27.13 -47.30
C PRO A 619 12.44 25.67 -47.11
N ILE A 620 13.00 24.98 -46.13
CA ILE A 620 12.80 23.54 -45.89
C ILE A 620 12.60 23.22 -44.40
N ASP A 621 11.71 22.25 -44.14
CA ASP A 621 11.41 21.69 -42.82
C ASP A 621 11.49 20.16 -42.92
N PHE A 622 12.46 19.54 -42.26
CA PHE A 622 12.60 18.08 -42.20
C PHE A 622 13.03 17.60 -40.81
N THR A 623 12.69 16.34 -40.50
CA THR A 623 13.13 15.67 -39.28
C THR A 623 13.77 14.34 -39.63
N ILE A 624 14.95 14.08 -39.07
CA ILE A 624 15.58 12.76 -39.11
C ILE A 624 15.56 12.22 -37.69
N THR A 625 15.15 10.97 -37.51
CA THR A 625 15.17 10.30 -36.20
C THR A 625 15.83 8.94 -36.26
N HIS A 626 16.29 8.49 -35.11
CA HIS A 626 16.70 7.13 -34.90
C HIS A 626 16.42 6.72 -33.46
N GLU A 627 15.64 5.66 -33.31
CA GLU A 627 15.47 4.99 -32.04
C GLU A 627 16.66 4.07 -31.79
N ILE A 628 17.50 4.45 -30.84
CA ILE A 628 18.59 3.61 -30.37
C ILE A 628 18.03 2.75 -29.24
N THR A 629 17.83 1.46 -29.51
CA THR A 629 17.43 0.47 -28.50
C THR A 629 18.66 -0.31 -27.99
N GLY A 630 18.53 -0.94 -26.82
CA GLY A 630 19.62 -1.75 -26.25
C GLY A 630 20.80 -0.93 -25.71
N LEU A 631 20.60 0.36 -25.42
CA LEU A 631 21.56 1.17 -24.68
C LEU A 631 21.69 0.66 -23.24
N GLU A 632 22.92 0.64 -22.72
CA GLU A 632 23.14 0.45 -21.28
C GLU A 632 22.62 1.68 -20.52
N PRO A 633 21.85 1.53 -19.44
CA PRO A 633 21.31 2.64 -18.69
C PRO A 633 22.38 3.59 -18.16
N GLY A 634 21.99 4.84 -17.95
CA GLY A 634 22.85 5.89 -17.43
C GLY A 634 23.03 7.05 -18.41
N THR A 635 24.17 7.71 -18.31
CA THR A 635 24.31 9.08 -18.79
C THR A 635 25.12 9.16 -20.08
N TYR A 636 24.55 9.78 -21.09
CA TYR A 636 25.12 9.89 -22.43
C TYR A 636 25.47 11.33 -22.81
N THR A 637 26.34 11.45 -23.81
CA THR A 637 26.61 12.69 -24.53
C THR A 637 26.34 12.48 -26.01
N LEU A 638 25.51 13.35 -26.60
CA LEU A 638 25.37 13.51 -28.04
C LEU A 638 26.24 14.68 -28.50
N ASN A 639 27.12 14.45 -29.48
CA ASN A 639 27.83 15.51 -30.19
C ASN A 639 27.53 15.45 -31.68
N ALA A 640 27.48 16.61 -32.31
CA ALA A 640 27.46 16.75 -33.76
C ALA A 640 28.17 18.04 -34.19
N LYS A 641 28.90 18.00 -35.29
CA LYS A 641 29.40 19.20 -35.96
C LYS A 641 28.36 19.68 -36.97
N VAL A 642 28.05 20.97 -36.90
CA VAL A 642 27.14 21.63 -37.84
C VAL A 642 27.91 22.67 -38.64
N PHE A 643 27.76 22.59 -39.96
CA PHE A 643 28.33 23.51 -40.93
C PHE A 643 27.20 24.12 -41.75
N GLY A 644 27.45 25.30 -42.31
CA GLY A 644 26.60 25.92 -43.32
C GLY A 644 27.10 27.29 -43.75
N ASP A 645 26.37 27.91 -44.67
CA ASP A 645 26.47 29.34 -44.96
C ASP A 645 25.13 30.09 -44.86
N LYS A 646 25.25 31.42 -44.99
CA LYS A 646 24.14 32.39 -45.13
C LYS A 646 23.22 32.55 -43.91
N GLY A 647 23.71 32.24 -42.72
CA GLY A 647 23.09 32.70 -41.47
C GLY A 647 22.67 31.57 -40.53
N GLU A 648 22.22 31.97 -39.35
CA GLU A 648 21.72 31.06 -38.32
C GLU A 648 20.40 30.41 -38.78
N PRO A 649 20.17 29.11 -38.49
CA PRO A 649 18.88 28.46 -38.70
C PRO A 649 17.74 29.12 -37.93
N ASP A 650 16.50 28.82 -38.34
CA ASP A 650 15.35 29.46 -37.71
C ASP A 650 15.05 28.95 -36.29
N PRO A 651 14.42 29.81 -35.45
CA PRO A 651 13.87 29.39 -34.16
C PRO A 651 12.96 28.16 -34.31
N GLY A 652 13.32 27.07 -33.64
CA GLY A 652 12.69 25.75 -33.80
C GLY A 652 13.58 24.72 -34.49
N SER A 653 14.73 25.11 -35.04
CA SER A 653 15.78 24.16 -35.45
C SER A 653 16.51 23.62 -34.21
N VAL A 654 16.41 22.32 -33.96
CA VAL A 654 16.92 21.68 -32.74
C VAL A 654 17.57 20.32 -33.02
N MET A 655 18.67 20.04 -32.33
CA MET A 655 19.14 18.67 -32.07
C MET A 655 18.47 18.24 -30.77
N TYR A 656 17.84 17.07 -30.74
CA TYR A 656 17.08 16.60 -29.59
C TYR A 656 17.24 15.10 -29.32
N ILE A 657 16.92 14.70 -28.09
CA ILE A 657 16.80 13.30 -27.66
C ILE A 657 15.57 13.18 -26.77
N VAL A 658 14.75 12.16 -27.03
CA VAL A 658 13.65 11.74 -26.15
C VAL A 658 14.03 10.42 -25.50
N SER A 659 13.96 10.34 -24.17
CA SER A 659 14.14 9.10 -23.39
C SER A 659 13.38 9.24 -22.06
N GLU A 660 12.79 8.15 -21.57
CA GLU A 660 11.89 8.13 -20.39
C GLU A 660 10.76 9.20 -20.42
N GLY A 661 10.29 9.58 -21.61
CA GLY A 661 9.29 10.63 -21.80
C GLY A 661 9.79 12.07 -21.53
N GLN A 662 11.08 12.26 -21.25
CA GLN A 662 11.73 13.56 -21.16
C GLN A 662 12.38 13.93 -22.50
N THR A 663 12.33 15.22 -22.88
CA THR A 663 12.95 15.72 -24.11
C THR A 663 14.11 16.67 -23.77
N TYR A 664 15.31 16.28 -24.17
CA TYR A 664 16.53 17.09 -24.07
C TYR A 664 16.80 17.71 -25.44
N SER A 665 17.02 19.02 -25.54
CA SER A 665 17.28 19.66 -26.84
C SER A 665 18.27 20.83 -26.76
N VAL A 666 18.97 21.08 -27.86
CA VAL A 666 19.82 22.26 -28.05
C VAL A 666 19.52 22.91 -29.40
N PRO A 667 19.34 24.25 -29.47
CA PRO A 667 19.12 24.94 -30.74
C PRO A 667 20.30 24.77 -31.70
N ILE A 668 20.00 24.34 -32.94
CA ILE A 668 20.99 24.28 -34.01
C ILE A 668 21.34 25.71 -34.39
N THR A 669 22.58 26.12 -34.09
CA THR A 669 23.03 27.49 -34.27
C THR A 669 24.46 27.55 -34.82
N TYR A 670 24.66 28.29 -35.90
CA TYR A 670 25.92 28.57 -36.58
C TYR A 670 25.85 29.93 -37.32
N SER A 671 26.90 30.75 -37.24
CA SER A 671 26.89 32.11 -37.81
C SER A 671 27.99 32.35 -38.84
N GLY A 672 27.63 33.08 -39.90
CA GLY A 672 28.52 33.37 -41.02
C GLY A 672 28.81 32.15 -41.88
N SER A 673 29.95 32.16 -42.59
CA SER A 673 30.43 31.03 -43.38
C SER A 673 31.15 30.02 -42.47
N ALA A 674 30.38 29.24 -41.71
CA ALA A 674 30.89 28.22 -40.79
C ALA A 674 31.63 27.07 -41.49
N TRP A 675 31.58 26.99 -42.84
CA TRP A 675 32.34 26.04 -43.66
C TRP A 675 33.81 25.81 -43.27
N LEU A 676 34.52 26.85 -42.81
CA LEU A 676 35.92 26.76 -42.40
C LEU A 676 36.13 26.59 -40.88
N ASN A 677 35.08 26.81 -40.09
CA ASN A 677 35.09 26.74 -38.62
C ASN A 677 33.71 26.22 -38.15
N PRO A 678 33.46 24.89 -38.22
CA PRO A 678 32.20 24.31 -37.80
C PRO A 678 31.90 24.61 -36.33
N ARG A 679 30.61 24.64 -36.00
CA ARG A 679 30.17 24.68 -34.61
C ARG A 679 29.88 23.25 -34.14
N THR A 680 30.43 22.88 -32.99
CA THR A 680 30.01 21.64 -32.30
C THR A 680 28.77 21.94 -31.47
N LEU A 681 27.70 21.19 -31.70
CA LEU A 681 26.56 21.07 -30.80
C LEU A 681 26.82 19.88 -29.86
N THR A 682 26.49 20.06 -28.59
CA THR A 682 26.73 19.06 -27.56
C THR A 682 25.55 19.05 -26.58
N LEU A 683 24.89 17.91 -26.46
CA LEU A 683 23.94 17.61 -25.38
C LEU A 683 24.60 16.64 -24.41
N LYS A 684 24.90 17.11 -23.20
CA LYS A 684 25.42 16.30 -22.09
C LYS A 684 24.31 15.95 -21.13
N TYR A 685 24.58 14.95 -20.30
CA TYR A 685 23.71 14.53 -19.20
C TYR A 685 22.34 14.02 -19.66
N VAL A 686 22.24 13.53 -20.89
CA VAL A 686 21.03 12.84 -21.35
C VAL A 686 20.97 11.51 -20.61
N HIS A 687 20.01 11.37 -19.72
CA HIS A 687 19.75 10.11 -19.03
C HIS A 687 18.98 9.21 -19.98
N VAL A 688 19.48 7.99 -20.17
CA VAL A 688 18.77 6.90 -20.85
C VAL A 688 18.45 5.86 -19.78
N GLY A 689 17.15 5.58 -19.66
CA GLY A 689 16.58 4.78 -18.59
C GLY A 689 16.80 3.28 -18.74
N ASP A 690 16.07 2.54 -17.91
CA ASP A 690 16.07 1.07 -17.91
C ASP A 690 15.25 0.47 -19.06
N ASP A 691 14.62 1.28 -19.92
CA ASP A 691 14.24 0.86 -21.27
C ASP A 691 15.48 0.64 -22.16
N GLY A 692 16.53 1.46 -21.99
CA GLY A 692 17.67 1.54 -22.92
C GLY A 692 17.26 2.06 -24.29
N ILE A 693 16.19 2.86 -24.35
CA ILE A 693 15.63 3.42 -25.57
C ILE A 693 15.83 4.93 -25.55
N ALA A 694 16.49 5.43 -26.59
CA ALA A 694 16.63 6.86 -26.81
C ALA A 694 16.31 7.18 -28.28
N GLN A 695 15.26 7.95 -28.52
CA GLN A 695 15.00 8.49 -29.85
C GLN A 695 15.82 9.77 -30.01
N VAL A 696 16.90 9.69 -30.80
CA VAL A 696 17.73 10.83 -31.16
C VAL A 696 17.21 11.44 -32.46
N GLY A 697 17.19 12.77 -32.57
CA GLY A 697 16.75 13.42 -33.80
C GLY A 697 17.33 14.81 -34.05
N PHE A 698 17.21 15.25 -35.30
CA PHE A 698 17.47 16.61 -35.73
C PHE A 698 16.25 17.13 -36.49
N THR A 699 15.78 18.31 -36.11
CA THR A 699 14.80 19.10 -36.86
C THR A 699 15.50 20.35 -37.36
N VAL A 700 15.49 20.57 -38.68
CA VAL A 700 16.05 21.78 -39.31
C VAL A 700 14.91 22.55 -39.96
N LYS A 701 14.88 23.87 -39.73
CA LYS A 701 13.90 24.81 -40.29
C LYS A 701 14.59 26.03 -40.86
N THR A 702 14.07 26.55 -41.97
CA THR A 702 14.53 27.78 -42.61
C THR A 702 13.36 28.58 -43.17
N ASN A 703 13.46 29.92 -43.19
CA ASN A 703 12.47 30.83 -43.79
C ASN A 703 12.96 31.56 -45.05
N SER A 704 14.23 31.36 -45.42
CA SER A 704 14.85 32.02 -46.56
C SER A 704 15.33 31.01 -47.58
N ASP A 705 15.48 31.46 -48.83
CA ASP A 705 15.96 30.61 -49.92
C ASP A 705 17.47 30.35 -49.77
N ASN A 706 17.95 29.24 -50.34
CA ASN A 706 19.37 29.03 -50.66
C ASN A 706 20.26 28.69 -49.44
N HIS A 707 19.74 27.93 -48.46
CA HIS A 707 20.52 27.39 -47.34
C HIS A 707 21.18 26.06 -47.71
N TYR A 708 22.46 25.93 -47.33
CA TYR A 708 23.23 24.69 -47.44
C TYR A 708 23.83 24.36 -46.07
N GLY A 709 23.70 23.11 -45.65
CA GLY A 709 24.18 22.66 -44.36
C GLY A 709 24.62 21.20 -44.36
N TYR A 710 25.41 20.85 -43.35
CA TYR A 710 25.98 19.51 -43.20
C TYR A 710 26.02 19.15 -41.72
N LEU A 711 25.58 17.93 -41.39
CA LEU A 711 25.69 17.32 -40.07
C LEU A 711 26.79 16.26 -40.13
N ASP A 712 27.83 16.43 -39.31
CA ASP A 712 29.03 15.57 -39.32
C ASP A 712 29.39 15.07 -37.93
N GLU A 713 30.18 13.99 -37.88
CA GLU A 713 30.71 13.40 -36.64
C GLU A 713 29.61 13.16 -35.57
N VAL A 714 28.40 12.82 -36.01
CA VAL A 714 27.26 12.59 -35.12
C VAL A 714 27.55 11.35 -34.27
N THR A 715 27.75 11.59 -32.98
CA THR A 715 28.24 10.59 -32.03
C THR A 715 27.37 10.59 -30.78
N PHE A 716 26.72 9.46 -30.52
CA PHE A 716 26.00 9.22 -29.28
C PHE A 716 26.79 8.21 -28.45
N VAL A 717 27.39 8.68 -27.36
CA VAL A 717 28.39 7.91 -26.61
C VAL A 717 28.06 7.96 -25.12
N ARG A 718 28.08 6.79 -24.48
CA ARG A 718 27.94 6.65 -23.03
C ARG A 718 29.11 7.34 -22.34
N ASN A 719 28.86 8.07 -21.27
CA ASN A 719 29.92 8.62 -20.42
C ASN A 719 30.38 7.51 -19.45
N PRO A 720 31.59 6.93 -19.60
CA PRO A 720 32.09 5.98 -18.61
C PRO A 720 32.44 6.73 -17.32
N ASP A 721 32.07 6.14 -16.18
CA ASP A 721 32.45 6.58 -14.83
C ASP A 721 31.97 7.99 -14.40
N SER A 722 30.71 8.35 -14.64
CA SER A 722 30.07 9.52 -14.00
C SER A 722 28.98 9.14 -13.00
N SER A 723 29.29 9.29 -11.71
CA SER A 723 28.26 9.54 -10.67
C SER A 723 27.70 10.96 -10.86
N PRO A 724 26.42 11.24 -10.59
CA PRO A 724 25.88 12.58 -10.75
C PRO A 724 26.37 13.52 -9.63
N GLU A 725 27.47 14.23 -9.89
CA GLU A 725 27.75 15.47 -9.16
C GLU A 725 26.68 16.52 -9.52
N ILE A 726 26.01 17.05 -8.49
CA ILE A 726 25.08 18.16 -8.63
C ILE A 726 25.88 19.41 -9.04
N PRO A 727 25.51 20.14 -10.12
CA PRO A 727 26.17 21.39 -10.46
C PRO A 727 25.98 22.41 -9.33
N SER A 728 27.08 22.83 -8.71
CA SER A 728 27.06 23.88 -7.68
C SER A 728 27.13 25.27 -8.32
N GLU A 729 26.34 26.21 -7.80
CA GLU A 729 26.39 27.61 -8.24
C GLU A 729 27.74 28.28 -7.87
N PRO A 730 28.22 29.24 -8.69
CA PRO A 730 29.50 29.88 -8.46
C PRO A 730 29.43 30.88 -7.30
N THR A 731 30.30 30.72 -6.31
CA THR A 731 30.54 31.72 -5.26
C THR A 731 31.96 32.32 -5.37
N PRO A 732 32.13 33.64 -5.11
CA PRO A 732 33.41 34.32 -5.35
C PRO A 732 34.40 34.23 -4.18
N ASP A 733 35.68 34.08 -4.50
CA ASP A 733 36.84 34.30 -3.63
C ASP A 733 36.92 35.81 -3.25
N PRO A 734 37.32 36.16 -2.01
CA PRO A 734 38.74 36.44 -1.77
C PRO A 734 39.29 36.05 -0.38
N GLY A 735 40.39 35.31 -0.35
CA GLY A 735 41.67 35.94 0.01
C GLY A 735 42.26 35.78 1.44
N GLU A 736 43.44 35.14 1.46
CA GLU A 736 44.58 35.30 2.38
C GLU A 736 44.56 34.76 3.84
N ALA A 737 45.75 34.31 4.25
CA ALA A 737 46.11 33.61 5.49
C ALA A 737 47.13 34.49 6.29
N PRO A 738 48.01 34.03 7.23
CA PRO A 738 48.17 32.71 7.88
C PRO A 738 48.51 32.73 9.41
N ALA A 739 48.87 31.55 9.95
CA ALA A 739 50.01 31.30 10.89
C ALA A 739 49.81 30.99 12.41
N GLU A 740 50.27 29.77 12.77
CA GLU A 740 51.20 29.39 13.86
C GLU A 740 50.85 29.22 15.36
N THR A 741 50.70 27.94 15.77
CA THR A 741 51.46 27.18 16.83
C THR A 741 51.38 27.62 18.34
N PRO A 742 52.06 26.98 19.35
CA PRO A 742 51.31 26.30 20.45
C PRO A 742 51.85 26.50 21.90
N VAL A 743 51.38 25.64 22.84
CA VAL A 743 51.99 25.26 24.16
C VAL A 743 51.67 26.13 25.40
N GLU A 744 51.00 25.58 26.44
CA GLU A 744 51.57 25.11 27.73
C GLU A 744 50.49 24.91 28.86
N SER A 745 50.87 24.24 29.96
CA SER A 745 50.10 23.95 31.20
C SER A 745 50.80 24.69 32.38
N PRO A 746 50.52 24.54 33.72
CA PRO A 746 49.53 23.72 34.44
C PRO A 746 48.82 24.33 35.71
N ALA A 747 47.85 23.58 36.24
CA ALA A 747 47.38 23.35 37.64
C ALA A 747 47.62 24.33 38.84
N ALA A 748 46.58 24.51 39.69
CA ALA A 748 46.66 24.46 41.18
C ALA A 748 45.27 24.38 41.91
N SER A 749 45.22 23.66 43.04
CA SER A 749 44.17 23.67 44.12
C SER A 749 44.81 24.29 45.42
N PRO A 750 44.34 24.19 46.72
CA PRO A 750 43.21 23.47 47.36
C PRO A 750 42.53 24.13 48.63
N THR A 751 41.80 23.32 49.46
CA THR A 751 41.52 23.43 50.96
C THR A 751 40.52 24.49 51.52
N ALA A 752 39.79 24.33 52.65
CA ALA A 752 39.53 23.23 53.65
C ALA A 752 38.27 23.48 54.58
N SER A 753 37.97 22.52 55.50
CA SER A 753 36.90 22.38 56.56
C SER A 753 36.89 23.44 57.70
N PRO A 754 35.95 23.53 58.72
CA PRO A 754 35.34 22.43 59.55
C PRO A 754 33.87 22.61 60.11
N SER A 755 33.46 21.77 61.09
CA SER A 755 32.12 21.59 61.77
C SER A 755 31.98 22.32 63.14
N PRO A 756 30.79 22.66 63.75
CA PRO A 756 29.97 21.75 64.62
C PRO A 756 28.43 22.07 64.81
N SER A 757 27.71 21.30 65.67
CA SER A 757 26.26 21.42 66.08
C SER A 757 26.06 22.27 67.40
N PRO A 758 24.98 22.23 68.27
CA PRO A 758 23.71 21.41 68.40
C PRO A 758 22.39 22.09 68.97
N THR A 759 21.28 21.30 69.15
CA THR A 759 20.13 21.42 70.15
C THR A 759 19.13 22.64 70.13
N ALA A 760 17.87 22.65 70.65
CA ALA A 760 16.89 21.65 71.20
C ALA A 760 15.43 22.24 71.42
N ASP A 761 14.42 21.37 71.67
CA ASP A 761 13.18 21.52 72.51
C ASP A 761 12.08 22.61 72.26
N SER A 762 10.79 22.49 72.66
CA SER A 762 9.91 21.35 73.10
C SER A 762 8.39 21.72 73.20
N SER A 763 7.54 20.68 73.37
CA SER A 763 6.24 20.61 74.12
C SER A 763 4.88 20.79 73.40
N SER A 764 3.73 20.34 73.96
CA SER A 764 3.22 18.96 74.16
C SER A 764 1.69 18.98 74.47
N VAL A 765 1.00 17.80 74.55
CA VAL A 765 -0.07 17.42 75.54
C VAL A 765 -1.01 16.28 75.02
N TRP A 766 -0.89 15.08 75.64
CA TRP A 766 -1.90 14.04 76.04
C TRP A 766 -3.03 13.53 75.09
N SER A 767 -3.64 12.34 75.24
CA SER A 767 -3.41 11.00 75.87
C SER A 767 -4.69 10.15 75.59
N ALA A 768 -4.69 8.83 75.35
CA ALA A 768 -4.67 7.72 76.32
C ALA A 768 -4.97 6.36 75.57
N PRO A 769 -4.81 5.16 76.17
CA PRO A 769 -4.34 3.97 75.42
C PRO A 769 -5.33 2.78 75.29
N GLN A 770 -5.06 1.85 74.36
CA GLN A 770 -5.44 0.44 74.56
C GLN A 770 -4.65 -0.63 73.76
N ALA A 771 -4.37 -1.74 74.45
CA ALA A 771 -4.07 -3.11 73.98
C ALA A 771 -2.96 -3.36 72.94
N ALA A 772 -1.89 -4.01 73.37
CA ALA A 772 -0.94 -4.70 72.49
C ALA A 772 -1.41 -6.12 72.14
N LEU A 773 -1.34 -6.48 70.86
CA LEU A 773 -1.31 -7.87 70.39
C LEU A 773 -0.10 -8.08 69.47
N LYS A 774 0.36 -9.34 69.40
CA LYS A 774 1.70 -9.79 68.99
C LYS A 774 2.22 -9.25 67.64
N PRO A 775 3.56 -9.17 67.48
CA PRO A 775 4.16 -8.83 66.19
C PRO A 775 3.87 -9.92 65.16
N THR A 776 3.34 -9.53 64.01
CA THR A 776 3.48 -10.31 62.77
C THR A 776 4.97 -10.44 62.49
N PRO A 777 5.51 -11.64 62.19
CA PRO A 777 6.95 -11.82 62.06
C PRO A 777 7.44 -10.98 60.87
N GLN A 778 8.28 -9.98 61.17
CA GLN A 778 9.18 -9.44 60.16
C GLN A 778 9.99 -10.64 59.63
N PRO A 779 9.94 -10.95 58.31
CA PRO A 779 10.77 -12.01 57.76
C PRO A 779 12.20 -11.76 58.20
N ALA A 780 12.88 -12.82 58.68
CA ALA A 780 14.30 -12.72 58.98
C ALA A 780 15.00 -12.09 57.77
N ALA A 781 15.94 -11.17 57.99
CA ALA A 781 16.60 -10.44 56.90
C ALA A 781 17.22 -11.44 55.91
N GLN A 782 16.49 -11.71 54.84
CA GLN A 782 16.89 -12.61 53.78
C GLN A 782 17.87 -11.81 52.91
N PRO A 783 19.17 -12.15 52.89
CA PRO A 783 20.18 -11.37 52.19
C PRO A 783 19.94 -11.33 50.67
N ASP A 784 19.07 -12.23 50.18
CA ASP A 784 18.61 -12.34 48.81
C ASP A 784 17.32 -11.56 48.48
N VAL A 785 16.65 -10.90 49.44
CA VAL A 785 15.39 -10.15 49.20
C VAL A 785 15.54 -8.66 49.56
N LYS A 786 15.34 -7.78 48.57
CA LYS A 786 15.33 -6.32 48.74
C LYS A 786 13.91 -5.76 48.74
N VAL A 787 13.46 -5.27 49.89
CA VAL A 787 12.13 -4.64 50.03
C VAL A 787 12.26 -3.11 49.93
N LEU A 788 11.49 -2.49 49.05
CA LEU A 788 11.40 -1.04 48.89
C LEU A 788 10.06 -0.55 49.45
N THR A 789 10.06 -0.07 50.70
CA THR A 789 8.83 0.31 51.42
C THR A 789 8.19 1.61 50.93
N THR A 790 8.98 2.48 50.30
CA THR A 790 8.59 3.79 49.76
C THR A 790 9.24 3.95 48.39
N PRO A 791 8.70 3.31 47.34
CA PRO A 791 9.21 3.51 45.98
C PRO A 791 8.86 4.93 45.50
N GLU A 792 9.86 5.61 44.97
CA GLU A 792 9.74 6.93 44.33
C GLU A 792 10.29 6.84 42.91
N ALA A 793 9.73 7.63 41.99
CA ALA A 793 10.22 7.74 40.62
C ALA A 793 11.21 8.90 40.51
N ASN A 794 12.25 8.74 39.69
CA ASN A 794 13.19 9.81 39.33
C ASN A 794 12.58 10.78 38.30
N ALA A 795 13.34 11.79 37.89
CA ALA A 795 12.93 12.77 36.89
C ALA A 795 12.66 12.20 35.47
N GLU A 796 12.99 10.93 35.22
CA GLU A 796 12.67 10.19 33.98
C GLU A 796 11.45 9.27 34.13
N ASN A 797 10.65 9.43 35.20
CA ASN A 797 9.53 8.55 35.55
C ASN A 797 9.94 7.08 35.78
N LYS A 798 11.16 6.83 36.28
CA LYS A 798 11.67 5.48 36.60
C LYS A 798 11.86 5.29 38.11
N ILE A 799 11.28 4.23 38.64
CA ILE A 799 11.60 3.66 39.96
C ILE A 799 12.85 2.79 39.76
N VAL A 800 14.03 3.33 40.05
CA VAL A 800 15.32 2.64 39.80
C VAL A 800 15.80 1.92 41.05
N ILE A 801 16.13 0.63 40.92
CA ILE A 801 16.59 -0.23 42.02
C ILE A 801 17.85 -0.98 41.60
N SER A 802 19.01 -0.46 41.99
CA SER A 802 20.26 -1.24 41.91
C SER A 802 20.25 -2.33 42.99
N ALA A 803 20.33 -3.58 42.58
CA ALA A 803 20.38 -4.76 43.43
C ALA A 803 21.84 -5.16 43.68
N GLN A 804 22.20 -5.42 44.95
CA GLN A 804 23.56 -5.85 45.28
C GLN A 804 23.77 -7.34 44.96
N ASP A 805 25.03 -7.73 44.75
CA ASP A 805 25.45 -9.12 44.58
C ASP A 805 24.84 -10.04 45.66
N GLY A 806 24.04 -11.01 45.23
CA GLY A 806 23.33 -11.95 46.11
C GLY A 806 21.82 -11.71 46.22
N VAL A 807 21.32 -10.52 45.86
CA VAL A 807 19.88 -10.23 45.78
C VAL A 807 19.27 -10.94 44.57
N LYS A 808 18.14 -11.61 44.79
CA LYS A 808 17.35 -12.41 43.82
C LYS A 808 15.88 -11.99 43.74
N GLU A 809 15.40 -11.22 44.71
CA GLU A 809 14.01 -10.76 44.74
C GLU A 809 13.94 -9.28 45.12
N VAL A 810 13.08 -8.53 44.42
CA VAL A 810 12.67 -7.18 44.79
C VAL A 810 11.20 -7.18 45.10
N ARG A 811 10.83 -6.54 46.21
CA ARG A 811 9.42 -6.34 46.60
C ARG A 811 9.08 -4.87 46.80
N LEU A 812 7.93 -4.44 46.32
CA LEU A 812 7.36 -3.10 46.52
C LEU A 812 5.86 -3.20 46.89
N PRO A 813 5.30 -2.29 47.72
CA PRO A 813 3.88 -2.31 48.05
C PRO A 813 3.02 -2.26 46.80
N ALA A 814 2.00 -3.12 46.71
CA ALA A 814 1.12 -3.12 45.55
C ALA A 814 0.37 -1.78 45.45
N ASN A 815 -0.09 -1.21 46.56
CA ASN A 815 -0.74 0.11 46.62
C ASN A 815 0.19 1.33 46.44
N ALA A 816 1.48 1.15 46.11
CA ALA A 816 2.44 2.25 46.08
C ALA A 816 2.02 3.38 45.11
N ALA A 817 2.04 4.63 45.60
CA ALA A 817 1.62 5.81 44.83
C ALA A 817 2.48 6.06 43.56
N ALA A 818 3.73 5.60 43.56
CA ALA A 818 4.59 5.64 42.37
C ALA A 818 4.10 4.69 41.25
N ILE A 819 3.22 3.73 41.53
CA ILE A 819 2.55 2.89 40.50
C ILE A 819 1.29 3.63 40.03
N ASN A 820 1.50 4.57 39.13
CA ASN A 820 0.47 5.46 38.57
C ASN A 820 0.06 5.07 37.13
N GLY A 821 0.61 3.99 36.58
CA GLY A 821 0.40 3.57 35.17
C GLY A 821 1.41 4.14 34.17
N THR A 822 2.15 5.20 34.51
CA THR A 822 3.15 5.84 33.63
C THR A 822 4.58 5.56 34.06
N ASN A 823 4.85 5.51 35.37
CA ASN A 823 6.18 5.24 35.91
C ASN A 823 6.60 3.79 35.67
N ARG A 824 7.85 3.58 35.28
CA ARG A 824 8.43 2.25 35.00
C ARG A 824 9.26 1.76 36.18
N LEU A 825 9.29 0.46 36.43
CA LEU A 825 10.18 -0.16 37.41
C LEU A 825 11.43 -0.68 36.70
N ARG A 826 12.60 -0.20 37.09
CA ARG A 826 13.89 -0.64 36.53
C ARG A 826 14.76 -1.25 37.62
N VAL A 827 14.98 -2.55 37.55
CA VAL A 827 15.86 -3.29 38.46
C VAL A 827 17.18 -3.60 37.77
N GLU A 828 18.28 -3.13 38.35
CA GLU A 828 19.63 -3.32 37.85
C GLU A 828 20.35 -4.34 38.73
N ALA A 829 20.43 -5.58 38.26
CA ALA A 829 21.21 -6.65 38.88
C ALA A 829 22.59 -6.77 38.19
N LYS A 830 23.49 -7.53 38.80
CA LYS A 830 24.91 -7.67 38.40
C LYS A 830 25.15 -7.90 36.90
N ASP A 831 24.38 -8.82 36.32
CA ASP A 831 24.55 -9.31 34.94
C ASP A 831 23.21 -9.31 34.17
N ALA A 832 22.17 -8.65 34.71
CA ALA A 832 20.86 -8.49 34.08
C ALA A 832 20.16 -7.18 34.51
N VAL A 833 19.45 -6.52 33.60
CA VAL A 833 18.54 -5.40 33.90
C VAL A 833 17.13 -5.77 33.47
N ILE A 834 16.15 -5.48 34.32
CA ILE A 834 14.73 -5.74 34.07
C ILE A 834 13.99 -4.41 34.13
N GLU A 835 13.29 -4.03 33.06
CA GLU A 835 12.47 -2.80 33.00
C GLU A 835 11.00 -3.15 32.70
N ILE A 836 10.14 -3.00 33.71
CA ILE A 836 8.71 -3.31 33.67
C ILE A 836 7.91 -2.03 33.37
N PRO A 837 7.04 -2.02 32.34
CA PRO A 837 6.18 -0.89 32.01
C PRO A 837 5.19 -0.52 33.12
N GLY A 838 4.79 0.75 33.16
CA GLY A 838 3.83 1.26 34.15
C GLY A 838 2.45 0.58 34.06
N LYS A 839 2.01 0.18 32.85
CA LYS A 839 0.76 -0.59 32.69
C LYS A 839 0.84 -1.98 33.32
N VAL A 840 1.92 -2.73 33.13
CA VAL A 840 2.11 -4.06 33.76
C VAL A 840 2.14 -3.95 35.30
N LEU A 841 2.77 -2.89 35.85
CA LEU A 841 2.68 -2.60 37.29
C LEU A 841 1.24 -2.28 37.73
N LYS A 842 0.42 -1.68 36.86
CA LYS A 842 -0.99 -1.40 37.11
C LYS A 842 -1.86 -2.65 37.04
N GLU A 843 -1.59 -3.57 36.12
CA GLU A 843 -2.21 -4.89 36.05
C GLU A 843 -1.93 -5.70 37.32
N LEU A 844 -0.70 -5.62 37.86
CA LEU A 844 -0.36 -6.20 39.16
C LEU A 844 -1.17 -5.58 40.31
N GLN A 845 -1.39 -4.26 40.29
CA GLN A 845 -2.31 -3.61 41.23
C GLN A 845 -3.74 -4.16 41.13
N VAL A 846 -4.23 -4.42 39.92
CA VAL A 846 -5.56 -5.02 39.70
C VAL A 846 -5.58 -6.47 40.19
N LEU A 847 -4.55 -7.26 39.88
CA LEU A 847 -4.38 -8.65 40.34
C LEU A 847 -4.27 -8.75 41.86
N ALA A 848 -3.73 -7.73 42.53
CA ALA A 848 -3.72 -7.65 43.99
C ALA A 848 -5.14 -7.50 44.57
N GLY A 849 -6.08 -6.89 43.86
CA GLY A 849 -7.49 -6.79 44.25
C GLY A 849 -7.72 -6.05 45.58
N GLU A 850 -8.72 -6.49 46.35
CA GLU A 850 -9.01 -5.89 47.66
C GLU A 850 -7.86 -6.08 48.67
N ASN A 851 -7.65 -5.08 49.53
CA ASN A 851 -6.56 -4.99 50.53
C ASN A 851 -5.15 -5.01 49.90
N ALA A 852 -4.94 -4.24 48.83
CA ALA A 852 -3.64 -4.09 48.16
C ALA A 852 -2.57 -3.42 49.04
N GLU A 853 -2.97 -2.75 50.12
CA GLU A 853 -2.11 -2.15 51.13
C GLU A 853 -1.31 -3.15 51.97
N ASP A 854 -1.82 -4.38 52.14
CA ASP A 854 -1.14 -5.46 52.86
C ASP A 854 -0.36 -6.40 51.91
N LYS A 855 -0.38 -6.11 50.59
CA LYS A 855 0.17 -6.96 49.53
C LYS A 855 1.39 -6.33 48.88
N MET A 856 2.32 -7.18 48.45
CA MET A 856 3.55 -6.74 47.79
C MET A 856 3.61 -7.27 46.36
N ILE A 857 3.95 -6.42 45.40
CA ILE A 857 4.47 -6.89 44.11
C ILE A 857 5.85 -7.48 44.35
N SER A 858 6.12 -8.66 43.78
CA SER A 858 7.41 -9.34 43.80
C SER A 858 7.89 -9.57 42.38
N LEU A 859 9.12 -9.14 42.12
CA LEU A 859 9.93 -9.51 40.96
C LEU A 859 11.07 -10.41 41.46
N GLU A 860 11.11 -11.65 40.98
CA GLU A 860 12.20 -12.59 41.25
C GLU A 860 13.04 -12.81 39.99
N TRP A 861 14.35 -12.94 40.17
CA TRP A 861 15.29 -13.40 39.16
C TRP A 861 16.35 -14.29 39.83
N ALA A 862 16.60 -15.47 39.27
CA ALA A 862 17.62 -16.38 39.77
C ALA A 862 18.38 -17.04 38.62
N SER A 863 19.71 -16.93 38.63
CA SER A 863 20.56 -17.89 37.91
C SER A 863 20.24 -19.29 38.43
N LEU A 864 20.11 -20.26 37.52
CA LEU A 864 20.06 -21.68 37.85
C LEU A 864 21.36 -22.15 38.54
N SER A 865 21.39 -23.38 39.08
CA SER A 865 22.64 -24.02 39.53
C SER A 865 23.49 -24.47 38.33
N ALA A 866 24.75 -24.87 38.56
CA ALA A 866 25.59 -25.38 37.47
C ALA A 866 25.05 -26.72 36.93
N GLU A 867 24.54 -27.55 37.83
CA GLU A 867 23.92 -28.83 37.57
C GLU A 867 22.62 -28.68 36.76
N ASP A 868 21.72 -27.79 37.19
CA ASP A 868 20.44 -27.54 36.51
C ASP A 868 20.65 -26.91 35.13
N LYS A 869 21.60 -25.97 34.99
CA LYS A 869 21.98 -25.41 33.68
C LYS A 869 22.46 -26.51 32.74
N SER A 870 23.36 -27.38 33.20
CA SER A 870 23.90 -28.45 32.38
C SER A 870 22.83 -29.44 31.94
N ALA A 871 21.92 -29.83 32.84
CA ALA A 871 20.82 -30.74 32.53
C ALA A 871 19.81 -30.12 31.56
N LEU A 872 19.42 -28.85 31.78
CA LEU A 872 18.46 -28.15 30.94
C LEU A 872 19.01 -27.86 29.54
N LEU A 873 20.27 -27.45 29.44
CA LEU A 873 20.94 -27.26 28.14
C LEU A 873 21.10 -28.59 27.41
N GLN A 874 21.42 -29.69 28.09
CA GLN A 874 21.48 -31.01 27.45
C GLN A 874 20.11 -31.46 26.91
N LEU A 875 19.01 -31.18 27.62
CA LEU A 875 17.66 -31.45 27.12
C LEU A 875 17.32 -30.61 25.89
N ALA A 876 17.76 -29.35 25.84
CA ALA A 876 17.56 -28.46 24.69
C ALA A 876 18.42 -28.84 23.47
N ASP A 877 19.68 -29.22 23.70
CA ASP A 877 20.63 -29.69 22.66
C ASP A 877 20.05 -30.94 21.96
N ASN A 878 19.64 -31.94 22.76
CA ASN A 878 18.98 -33.17 22.31
C ASN A 878 17.63 -32.98 21.58
N LYS A 879 17.01 -31.80 21.68
CA LYS A 879 15.68 -31.50 21.07
C LYS A 879 15.73 -30.54 19.90
N SER A 880 16.79 -29.75 19.81
CA SER A 880 16.96 -28.73 18.77
C SER A 880 17.79 -29.23 17.59
N ASP A 881 18.46 -30.38 17.75
CA ASP A 881 19.41 -30.95 16.79
C ASP A 881 20.47 -29.93 16.35
N ALA A 882 20.82 -29.01 17.24
CA ALA A 882 21.75 -27.91 17.06
C ALA A 882 22.77 -27.93 18.20
N GLU A 883 24.00 -27.51 17.95
CA GLU A 883 24.99 -27.33 19.01
C GLU A 883 24.68 -26.04 19.77
N LEU A 884 24.27 -26.16 21.04
CA LEU A 884 23.93 -25.01 21.88
C LEU A 884 25.11 -24.60 22.76
N LYS A 885 25.55 -23.34 22.63
CA LYS A 885 26.57 -22.76 23.50
C LYS A 885 25.99 -21.60 24.31
N LEU A 886 26.01 -21.72 25.64
CA LEU A 886 25.59 -20.66 26.54
C LEU A 886 26.55 -19.46 26.43
N ALA A 887 26.00 -18.30 26.07
CA ALA A 887 26.75 -17.06 25.87
C ALA A 887 26.46 -16.00 26.96
N GLY A 888 25.73 -16.37 28.01
CA GLY A 888 25.36 -15.49 29.13
C GLY A 888 25.17 -16.32 30.40
N ASP A 889 23.99 -16.20 31.01
CA ASP A 889 23.52 -17.12 32.03
C ASP A 889 22.05 -17.52 31.76
N VAL A 890 21.57 -18.58 32.41
CA VAL A 890 20.16 -19.02 32.40
C VAL A 890 19.47 -18.47 33.64
N TYR A 891 18.55 -17.52 33.44
CA TYR A 891 17.79 -16.87 34.49
C TYR A 891 16.34 -17.34 34.50
N SER A 892 15.87 -17.83 35.64
CA SER A 892 14.43 -17.96 35.91
C SER A 892 13.90 -16.63 36.44
N PHE A 893 12.88 -16.07 35.79
CA PHE A 893 12.18 -14.88 36.26
C PHE A 893 10.77 -15.23 36.77
N ASN A 894 10.26 -14.47 37.73
CA ASN A 894 8.87 -14.55 38.18
C ASN A 894 8.32 -13.17 38.54
N LEU A 895 7.04 -12.95 38.28
CA LEU A 895 6.32 -11.73 38.64
C LEU A 895 5.02 -12.15 39.34
N SER A 896 4.83 -11.70 40.57
CA SER A 896 3.71 -12.16 41.39
C SER A 896 3.26 -11.12 42.41
N ILE A 897 2.05 -11.30 42.92
CA ILE A 897 1.59 -10.68 44.16
C ILE A 897 1.88 -11.61 45.33
N VAL A 898 2.63 -11.13 46.31
CA VAL A 898 2.82 -11.78 47.61
C VAL A 898 1.70 -11.34 48.54
N ASN A 899 0.89 -12.31 48.97
CA ASN A 899 -0.20 -12.11 49.91
C ASN A 899 0.32 -12.07 51.37
N PRO A 900 -0.47 -11.58 52.35
CA PRO A 900 -0.05 -11.48 53.75
C PRO A 900 0.30 -12.81 54.42
N ASP A 901 -0.20 -13.94 53.89
CA ASP A 901 0.12 -15.30 54.33
C ASP A 901 1.42 -15.87 53.70
N GLY A 902 2.08 -15.09 52.84
CA GLY A 902 3.29 -15.48 52.11
C GLY A 902 3.03 -16.26 50.82
N THR A 903 1.77 -16.54 50.46
CA THR A 903 1.46 -17.16 49.16
C THR A 903 1.72 -16.20 48.01
N LYS A 904 2.09 -16.74 46.84
CA LYS A 904 2.35 -15.97 45.63
C LYS A 904 1.26 -16.23 44.59
N THR A 905 0.62 -15.16 44.12
CA THR A 905 -0.32 -15.18 42.99
C THR A 905 0.47 -14.75 41.74
N PRO A 906 0.82 -15.67 40.82
CA PRO A 906 1.65 -15.34 39.67
C PRO A 906 0.87 -14.55 38.61
N MET A 907 1.57 -13.61 37.96
CA MET A 907 1.15 -13.02 36.70
C MET A 907 1.77 -13.83 35.56
N THR A 908 0.94 -14.49 34.76
CA THR A 908 1.40 -15.44 33.73
C THR A 908 1.63 -14.82 32.36
N HIS A 909 1.02 -13.67 32.07
CA HIS A 909 1.16 -12.92 30.82
C HIS A 909 1.04 -11.41 31.10
N PHE A 910 1.56 -10.59 30.19
CA PHE A 910 1.58 -9.12 30.24
C PHE A 910 0.92 -8.55 28.97
N THR A 911 0.19 -7.43 29.05
CA THR A 911 -0.33 -6.74 27.85
C THR A 911 0.71 -5.89 27.15
N GLU A 912 1.65 -5.31 27.89
CA GLU A 912 2.84 -4.63 27.36
C GLU A 912 4.11 -5.46 27.65
N PRO A 913 5.07 -5.52 26.71
CA PRO A 913 6.29 -6.31 26.90
C PRO A 913 7.20 -5.75 27.99
N VAL A 914 7.67 -6.62 28.88
CA VAL A 914 8.76 -6.32 29.80
C VAL A 914 10.08 -6.38 29.06
N THR A 915 10.97 -5.40 29.29
CA THR A 915 12.30 -5.39 28.68
C THR A 915 13.32 -6.07 29.60
N LEU A 916 13.98 -7.10 29.08
CA LEU A 916 15.15 -7.72 29.69
C LEU A 916 16.41 -7.23 28.97
N ARG A 917 17.49 -6.96 29.71
CA ARG A 917 18.84 -6.80 29.18
C ARG A 917 19.75 -7.82 29.85
N LEU A 918 20.20 -8.84 29.12
CA LEU A 918 20.99 -9.94 29.66
C LEU A 918 22.44 -9.84 29.19
N LYS A 919 23.40 -9.92 30.11
CA LYS A 919 24.83 -9.76 29.77
C LYS A 919 25.38 -10.92 28.96
N VAL A 920 26.21 -10.58 27.97
CA VAL A 920 26.88 -11.53 27.09
C VAL A 920 28.34 -11.71 27.52
N GLN A 921 28.81 -12.95 27.53
CA GLN A 921 30.19 -13.30 27.82
C GLN A 921 31.10 -13.03 26.61
N ALA A 922 32.36 -12.67 26.86
CA ALA A 922 33.32 -12.38 25.80
C ALA A 922 33.65 -13.63 24.96
N GLY A 923 33.79 -13.47 23.64
CA GLY A 923 34.07 -14.57 22.72
C GLY A 923 32.83 -15.33 22.22
N ALA A 924 31.63 -14.76 22.40
CA ALA A 924 30.40 -15.27 21.81
C ALA A 924 30.26 -14.90 20.33
N ASN A 925 29.75 -15.81 19.48
CA ASN A 925 29.46 -15.50 18.08
C ASN A 925 28.14 -14.71 17.96
N VAL A 926 28.26 -13.39 17.89
CA VAL A 926 27.13 -12.44 17.87
C VAL A 926 26.07 -12.71 16.79
N GLN A 927 26.42 -13.35 15.67
CA GLN A 927 25.49 -13.63 14.58
C GLN A 927 24.54 -14.80 14.87
N LEU A 928 24.93 -15.71 15.78
CA LEU A 928 24.12 -16.86 16.22
C LEU A 928 23.42 -16.61 17.56
N LEU A 929 23.50 -15.38 18.10
CA LEU A 929 22.91 -15.05 19.39
C LEU A 929 21.41 -14.79 19.32
N GLY A 930 20.72 -15.38 20.28
CA GLY A 930 19.33 -15.09 20.60
C GLY A 930 19.10 -15.08 22.11
N VAL A 931 18.07 -14.36 22.54
CA VAL A 931 17.39 -14.69 23.80
C VAL A 931 16.40 -15.81 23.50
N TYR A 932 16.45 -16.88 24.27
CA TYR A 932 15.54 -18.02 24.15
C TYR A 932 14.79 -18.22 25.45
N ASN A 933 13.50 -18.54 25.36
CA ASN A 933 12.81 -19.23 26.44
C ASN A 933 13.19 -20.71 26.41
N ILE A 934 13.39 -21.30 27.60
CA ILE A 934 13.65 -22.73 27.74
C ILE A 934 12.61 -23.33 28.68
N ALA A 935 11.71 -24.15 28.12
CA ALA A 935 10.75 -24.93 28.89
C ALA A 935 11.46 -26.01 29.72
N ASP A 936 10.82 -26.51 30.79
CA ASP A 936 11.42 -27.49 31.70
C ASP A 936 11.83 -28.80 31.02
N GLU A 937 11.11 -29.19 29.96
CA GLU A 937 11.43 -30.34 29.13
C GLU A 937 12.44 -30.04 28.00
N GLY A 938 13.11 -28.89 28.01
CA GLY A 938 14.14 -28.48 27.04
C GLY A 938 13.62 -27.89 25.73
N THR A 939 12.32 -27.63 25.58
CA THR A 939 11.79 -27.00 24.36
C THR A 939 12.25 -25.54 24.29
N LEU A 940 12.79 -25.12 23.14
CA LEU A 940 13.27 -23.75 22.89
C LEU A 940 12.23 -22.92 22.12
N GLU A 941 12.00 -21.70 22.59
CA GLU A 941 11.27 -20.65 21.87
C GLU A 941 12.22 -19.45 21.68
N TYR A 942 12.33 -18.95 20.45
CA TYR A 942 13.16 -17.79 20.14
C TYR A 942 12.40 -16.50 20.47
N VAL A 943 12.96 -15.70 21.39
CA VAL A 943 12.36 -14.45 21.88
C VAL A 943 12.84 -13.25 21.06
N GLY A 944 13.90 -13.41 20.28
CA GLY A 944 14.55 -12.31 19.56
C GLY A 944 15.76 -11.75 20.32
N GLY A 945 15.97 -10.46 20.11
CA GLY A 945 16.86 -9.62 20.90
C GLY A 945 17.93 -8.90 20.09
N THR A 946 18.39 -7.77 20.62
CA THR A 946 19.35 -6.87 19.99
C THR A 946 20.57 -6.67 20.89
N MET A 947 21.76 -6.82 20.33
CA MET A 947 23.01 -6.55 21.04
C MET A 947 23.22 -5.04 21.21
N ASP A 948 23.39 -4.58 22.44
CA ASP A 948 23.75 -3.20 22.81
C ASP A 948 24.85 -3.27 23.88
N GLN A 949 26.02 -2.69 23.61
CA GLN A 949 27.15 -2.56 24.57
C GLN A 949 27.48 -3.81 25.42
N GLY A 950 27.36 -5.02 24.85
CA GLY A 950 27.66 -6.29 25.54
C GLY A 950 26.49 -6.89 26.35
N VAL A 951 25.28 -6.38 26.18
CA VAL A 951 24.04 -7.00 26.65
C VAL A 951 23.09 -7.29 25.49
N MET A 952 22.33 -8.38 25.56
CA MET A 952 21.19 -8.64 24.67
C MET A 952 19.93 -8.05 25.29
N LEU A 953 19.33 -7.07 24.60
CA LEU A 953 18.03 -6.51 24.94
C LEU A 953 16.93 -7.35 24.28
N ALA A 954 15.97 -7.85 25.05
CA ALA A 954 14.80 -8.58 24.53
C ALA A 954 13.51 -8.11 25.21
N GLN A 955 12.38 -8.29 24.52
CA GLN A 955 11.04 -7.97 25.00
C GLN A 955 10.26 -9.27 25.25
N VAL A 956 9.69 -9.42 26.44
CA VAL A 956 8.97 -10.64 26.85
C VAL A 956 7.55 -10.32 27.33
N ASN A 957 6.58 -11.13 26.90
CA ASN A 957 5.16 -10.98 27.27
C ASN A 957 4.72 -11.94 28.40
N HIS A 958 5.66 -12.70 28.96
CA HIS A 958 5.50 -13.51 30.16
C HIS A 958 6.88 -13.69 30.81
N PHE A 959 6.92 -14.25 32.03
CA PHE A 959 8.17 -14.71 32.64
C PHE A 959 8.26 -16.23 32.70
N SER A 960 9.49 -16.73 32.60
CA SER A 960 9.88 -18.14 32.56
C SER A 960 11.43 -18.16 32.64
N LYS A 961 12.08 -19.23 32.19
CA LYS A 961 13.55 -19.34 32.11
C LYS A 961 14.04 -18.78 30.78
N TYR A 962 14.91 -17.77 30.83
CA TYR A 962 15.52 -17.18 29.64
C TYR A 962 17.05 -17.29 29.68
N ALA A 963 17.65 -17.52 28.51
CA ALA A 963 19.09 -17.58 28.35
C ALA A 963 19.52 -16.84 27.07
N VAL A 964 20.76 -16.34 27.06
CA VAL A 964 21.44 -15.92 25.84
C VAL A 964 22.23 -17.12 25.31
N LEU A 965 21.83 -17.67 24.16
CA LEU A 965 22.46 -18.84 23.55
C LEU A 965 23.04 -18.48 22.17
N GLU A 966 24.18 -19.08 21.83
CA GLU A 966 24.59 -19.32 20.45
C GLU A 966 23.91 -20.61 19.98
N TYR A 967 23.05 -20.51 18.97
CA TYR A 967 22.36 -21.64 18.37
C TYR A 967 23.08 -22.05 17.07
N ASN A 968 23.92 -23.09 17.13
CA ASN A 968 24.73 -23.53 16.00
C ASN A 968 24.11 -24.74 15.28
N LYS A 969 23.00 -24.51 14.56
CA LYS A 969 22.38 -25.52 13.69
C LYS A 969 23.09 -25.62 12.35
N THR A 970 23.43 -26.83 11.92
CA THR A 970 23.93 -27.12 10.56
C THR A 970 23.12 -28.24 9.91
N PHE A 971 23.21 -28.35 8.58
CA PHE A 971 22.51 -29.36 7.80
C PHE A 971 23.51 -30.10 6.90
N ALA A 972 23.37 -31.41 6.77
CA ALA A 972 24.35 -32.28 6.12
C ALA A 972 24.43 -32.06 4.59
N ASP A 973 23.37 -31.52 4.00
CA ASP A 973 23.25 -31.17 2.57
C ASP A 973 23.66 -29.72 2.25
N VAL A 974 24.11 -28.95 3.25
CA VAL A 974 24.65 -27.59 3.07
C VAL A 974 26.11 -27.58 3.52
N ALA A 975 27.03 -27.79 2.57
CA ALA A 975 28.47 -27.78 2.82
C ALA A 975 28.95 -26.43 3.39
N SER A 976 30.04 -26.44 4.17
CA SER A 976 30.55 -25.25 4.87
C SER A 976 31.13 -24.16 3.97
N ASP A 977 31.39 -24.48 2.70
CA ASP A 977 31.82 -23.59 1.63
C ASP A 977 30.65 -23.11 0.73
N HIS A 978 29.42 -23.59 0.97
CA HIS A 978 28.23 -23.14 0.25
C HIS A 978 27.94 -21.66 0.56
N TRP A 979 27.65 -20.85 -0.46
CA TRP A 979 27.45 -19.40 -0.33
C TRP A 979 26.38 -19.00 0.70
N ALA A 980 25.34 -19.82 0.87
CA ALA A 980 24.26 -19.60 1.84
C ALA A 980 24.55 -20.17 3.24
N TYR A 981 25.67 -20.86 3.49
CA TYR A 981 25.91 -21.64 4.71
C TYR A 981 25.72 -20.79 5.98
N ASN A 982 26.44 -19.69 6.14
CA ASN A 982 26.32 -18.83 7.34
C ASN A 982 24.91 -18.23 7.49
N VAL A 983 24.32 -17.80 6.37
CA VAL A 983 22.98 -17.19 6.33
C VAL A 983 21.89 -18.18 6.78
N ILE A 984 21.99 -19.44 6.37
CA ILE A 984 21.09 -20.51 6.81
C ILE A 984 21.26 -20.77 8.31
N LYS A 985 22.50 -20.75 8.83
CA LYS A 985 22.76 -20.89 10.27
C LYS A 985 22.18 -19.73 11.08
N GLU A 986 22.37 -18.50 10.63
CA GLU A 986 21.85 -17.29 11.27
C GLU A 986 20.32 -17.25 11.26
N ALA A 987 19.68 -17.58 10.13
CA ALA A 987 18.22 -17.62 10.02
C ALA A 987 17.60 -18.79 10.81
N ALA A 988 18.30 -19.93 10.92
CA ALA A 988 17.89 -21.05 11.77
C ALA A 988 18.02 -20.69 13.26
N ALA A 989 19.11 -20.02 13.67
CA ALA A 989 19.27 -19.48 15.03
C ALA A 989 18.11 -18.56 15.41
N LYS A 990 17.65 -17.73 14.47
CA LYS A 990 16.50 -16.82 14.66
C LYS A 990 15.13 -17.50 14.49
N HIS A 991 15.09 -18.84 14.35
CA HIS A 991 13.88 -19.64 14.11
C HIS A 991 13.01 -19.18 12.92
N ILE A 992 13.59 -18.45 11.96
CA ILE A 992 12.90 -17.96 10.76
C ILE A 992 12.66 -19.11 9.77
N ILE A 993 13.67 -19.98 9.66
CA ILE A 993 13.68 -21.16 8.79
C ILE A 993 13.93 -22.42 9.62
N ALA A 994 13.46 -23.55 9.09
CA ALA A 994 13.73 -24.89 9.60
C ALA A 994 14.22 -25.81 8.47
N GLY A 995 14.81 -26.95 8.85
CA GLY A 995 15.08 -28.04 7.91
C GLY A 995 13.79 -28.67 7.39
N ILE A 996 13.88 -29.39 6.27
CA ILE A 996 12.81 -30.32 5.85
C ILE A 996 12.87 -31.64 6.65
N SER A 997 13.99 -31.89 7.32
CA SER A 997 14.17 -32.91 8.34
C SER A 997 15.22 -32.44 9.37
N GLU A 998 15.46 -33.24 10.40
CA GLU A 998 16.48 -33.02 11.44
C GLU A 998 17.88 -32.74 10.85
N SER A 999 18.20 -33.31 9.68
CA SER A 999 19.54 -33.26 9.07
C SER A 999 19.63 -32.61 7.69
N SER A 1000 18.51 -32.29 7.03
CA SER A 1000 18.48 -31.74 5.67
C SER A 1000 17.69 -30.44 5.57
N PHE A 1001 18.26 -29.47 4.85
CA PHE A 1001 17.62 -28.17 4.55
C PHE A 1001 16.96 -28.12 3.17
N ALA A 1002 17.45 -28.92 2.22
CA ALA A 1002 17.13 -28.90 0.79
C ALA A 1002 17.33 -27.51 0.15
N PRO A 1003 18.57 -26.96 0.11
CA PRO A 1003 18.83 -25.57 -0.29
C PRO A 1003 18.34 -25.21 -1.70
N LYS A 1004 18.21 -26.19 -2.61
CA LYS A 1004 17.74 -26.00 -3.99
C LYS A 1004 16.24 -26.28 -4.19
N GLN A 1005 15.51 -26.72 -3.16
CA GLN A 1005 14.08 -26.96 -3.27
C GLN A 1005 13.35 -25.62 -3.44
N GLU A 1006 12.40 -25.56 -4.36
CA GLU A 1006 11.52 -24.41 -4.59
C GLU A 1006 10.56 -24.21 -3.40
N VAL A 1007 10.22 -22.96 -3.12
CA VAL A 1007 9.46 -22.55 -1.93
C VAL A 1007 8.03 -22.21 -2.32
N THR A 1008 7.04 -22.61 -1.53
CA THR A 1008 5.64 -22.19 -1.76
C THR A 1008 5.37 -20.78 -1.23
N ARG A 1009 4.32 -20.12 -1.74
CA ARG A 1009 3.87 -18.81 -1.25
C ARG A 1009 3.56 -18.84 0.25
N ALA A 1010 2.94 -19.92 0.74
CA ALA A 1010 2.71 -20.12 2.17
C ALA A 1010 4.00 -20.27 2.98
N GLU A 1011 5.00 -21.00 2.47
CA GLU A 1011 6.31 -21.12 3.11
C GLU A 1011 7.03 -19.78 3.19
N PHE A 1012 7.09 -19.01 2.10
CA PHE A 1012 7.78 -17.73 2.09
C PHE A 1012 7.12 -16.70 3.02
N VAL A 1013 5.79 -16.58 2.98
CA VAL A 1013 5.04 -15.71 3.91
C VAL A 1013 5.27 -16.13 5.36
N SER A 1014 5.34 -17.43 5.65
CA SER A 1014 5.64 -17.92 7.00
C SER A 1014 7.06 -17.57 7.46
N MET A 1015 8.03 -17.41 6.56
CA MET A 1015 9.35 -16.87 6.91
C MET A 1015 9.26 -15.38 7.25
N LEU A 1016 8.53 -14.58 6.47
CA LEU A 1016 8.35 -13.14 6.74
C LEU A 1016 7.61 -12.89 8.07
N VAL A 1017 6.52 -13.60 8.32
CA VAL A 1017 5.74 -13.50 9.58
C VAL A 1017 6.63 -13.76 10.80
N ARG A 1018 7.46 -14.82 10.76
CA ARG A 1018 8.42 -15.13 11.84
C ARG A 1018 9.53 -14.07 11.94
N ALA A 1019 10.09 -13.63 10.82
CA ALA A 1019 11.16 -12.63 10.79
C ALA A 1019 10.71 -11.27 11.36
N LEU A 1020 9.46 -10.89 11.12
CA LEU A 1020 8.86 -9.65 11.62
C LEU A 1020 8.23 -9.80 13.03
N GLY A 1021 8.14 -11.01 13.57
CA GLY A 1021 7.50 -11.27 14.87
C GLY A 1021 5.98 -11.05 14.87
N VAL A 1022 5.33 -11.11 13.70
CA VAL A 1022 3.87 -10.92 13.59
C VAL A 1022 3.17 -12.14 14.19
N LYS A 1023 2.20 -11.90 15.08
CA LYS A 1023 1.42 -12.97 15.74
C LYS A 1023 0.41 -13.56 14.76
N ASN A 1024 0.23 -14.89 14.79
CA ASN A 1024 -0.79 -15.57 14.00
C ASN A 1024 -2.20 -15.03 14.29
N ALA A 1025 -3.01 -14.89 13.24
CA ALA A 1025 -4.42 -14.51 13.31
C ALA A 1025 -5.34 -15.69 13.00
N ASN A 1026 -6.64 -15.56 13.23
CA ASN A 1026 -7.58 -16.69 13.15
C ASN A 1026 -8.38 -16.77 11.83
N ALA A 1027 -8.49 -15.66 11.08
CA ALA A 1027 -9.34 -15.57 9.89
C ALA A 1027 -8.54 -15.11 8.66
N SER A 1028 -8.39 -15.99 7.67
CA SER A 1028 -7.89 -15.63 6.35
C SER A 1028 -9.05 -15.09 5.50
N PRO A 1029 -8.88 -14.01 4.72
CA PRO A 1029 -9.90 -13.55 3.75
C PRO A 1029 -9.92 -14.41 2.48
N PHE A 1030 -8.98 -15.34 2.33
CA PHE A 1030 -8.74 -16.08 1.10
C PHE A 1030 -9.46 -17.43 1.09
N ASN A 1031 -10.30 -17.65 0.08
CA ASN A 1031 -11.19 -18.80 -0.05
C ASN A 1031 -10.45 -20.14 -0.24
N ASP A 1032 -9.17 -20.10 -0.62
CA ASP A 1032 -8.32 -21.27 -0.85
C ASP A 1032 -7.29 -21.53 0.27
N VAL A 1033 -7.43 -20.85 1.42
CA VAL A 1033 -6.61 -21.08 2.62
C VAL A 1033 -7.44 -21.83 3.68
N GLU A 1034 -7.28 -23.15 3.71
CA GLU A 1034 -7.99 -24.01 4.68
C GLU A 1034 -7.50 -23.76 6.12
N HIS A 1035 -8.40 -23.36 7.03
CA HIS A 1035 -8.08 -22.97 8.41
C HIS A 1035 -7.32 -24.00 9.26
N THR A 1036 -7.37 -25.30 8.89
CA THR A 1036 -6.66 -26.39 9.60
C THR A 1036 -5.17 -26.49 9.23
N LYS A 1037 -4.75 -25.82 8.14
CA LYS A 1037 -3.39 -25.91 7.61
C LYS A 1037 -2.41 -25.15 8.49
N TRP A 1038 -1.20 -25.66 8.60
CA TRP A 1038 -0.13 -25.10 9.42
C TRP A 1038 0.21 -23.63 9.09
N TYR A 1039 -0.04 -23.20 7.84
CA TYR A 1039 0.18 -21.83 7.36
C TYR A 1039 -1.01 -20.88 7.55
N ALA A 1040 -2.21 -21.39 7.88
CA ALA A 1040 -3.44 -20.60 7.77
C ALA A 1040 -3.42 -19.35 8.64
N GLY A 1041 -3.02 -19.50 9.91
CA GLY A 1041 -2.91 -18.37 10.83
C GLY A 1041 -1.77 -17.40 10.50
N GLY A 1042 -0.72 -17.88 9.82
CA GLY A 1042 0.38 -17.03 9.33
C GLY A 1042 -0.04 -16.21 8.11
N ILE A 1043 -0.79 -16.78 7.17
CA ILE A 1043 -1.32 -16.06 6.01
C ILE A 1043 -2.39 -15.05 6.45
N ALA A 1044 -3.26 -15.41 7.39
CA ALA A 1044 -4.22 -14.48 8.01
C ALA A 1044 -3.50 -13.28 8.63
N ALA A 1045 -2.49 -13.52 9.46
CA ALA A 1045 -1.67 -12.47 10.07
C ALA A 1045 -0.93 -11.61 9.04
N ALA A 1046 -0.44 -12.22 7.96
CA ALA A 1046 0.22 -11.51 6.88
C ALA A 1046 -0.75 -10.62 6.09
N TYR A 1047 -2.02 -11.01 5.95
CA TYR A 1047 -3.03 -10.16 5.35
C TYR A 1047 -3.40 -8.98 6.26
N GLU A 1048 -3.66 -9.25 7.55
CA GLU A 1048 -3.98 -8.20 8.54
C GLU A 1048 -2.85 -7.18 8.68
N ALA A 1049 -1.58 -7.62 8.61
CA ALA A 1049 -0.41 -6.75 8.60
C ALA A 1049 -0.16 -6.03 7.25
N GLY A 1050 -0.90 -6.33 6.19
CA GLY A 1050 -0.72 -5.73 4.86
C GLY A 1050 0.44 -6.31 4.04
N LEU A 1051 1.12 -7.36 4.51
CA LEU A 1051 2.20 -8.06 3.79
C LEU A 1051 1.69 -8.70 2.48
N VAL A 1052 0.46 -9.23 2.49
CA VAL A 1052 -0.16 -9.90 1.33
C VAL A 1052 -1.55 -9.36 1.04
N LYS A 1053 -1.93 -9.35 -0.23
CA LYS A 1053 -3.26 -8.92 -0.71
C LYS A 1053 -4.02 -10.02 -1.47
N GLY A 1054 -3.38 -11.17 -1.72
CA GLY A 1054 -3.89 -12.22 -2.61
C GLY A 1054 -3.92 -11.79 -4.08
N TYR A 1055 -4.62 -12.59 -4.89
CA TYR A 1055 -4.99 -12.31 -6.27
C TYR A 1055 -6.48 -11.90 -6.36
N ALA A 1056 -6.95 -11.61 -7.58
CA ALA A 1056 -8.36 -11.39 -7.86
C ALA A 1056 -9.27 -12.54 -7.36
N ALA A 1057 -10.54 -12.22 -7.11
CA ALA A 1057 -11.56 -13.13 -6.58
C ALA A 1057 -11.27 -13.75 -5.20
N GLY A 1058 -10.39 -13.14 -4.39
CA GLY A 1058 -10.19 -13.53 -2.98
C GLY A 1058 -9.46 -14.86 -2.82
N ARG A 1059 -8.38 -15.05 -3.57
CA ARG A 1059 -7.52 -16.26 -3.53
C ARG A 1059 -6.08 -15.88 -3.18
N PHE A 1060 -5.35 -16.79 -2.53
CA PHE A 1060 -3.94 -16.60 -2.17
C PHE A 1060 -2.98 -17.58 -2.85
N GLU A 1061 -3.46 -18.77 -3.20
CA GLU A 1061 -2.69 -19.90 -3.74
C GLU A 1061 -1.54 -20.35 -2.81
N PRO A 1062 -1.84 -20.88 -1.60
CA PRO A 1062 -0.82 -21.16 -0.60
C PRO A 1062 0.23 -22.21 -1.02
N GLU A 1063 -0.19 -23.23 -1.77
CA GLU A 1063 0.67 -24.32 -2.22
C GLU A 1063 1.41 -24.02 -3.54
N ALA A 1064 1.10 -22.91 -4.22
CA ALA A 1064 1.79 -22.54 -5.46
C ALA A 1064 3.23 -22.09 -5.15
N HIS A 1065 4.17 -22.44 -6.04
CA HIS A 1065 5.56 -22.02 -5.92
C HIS A 1065 5.67 -20.51 -6.14
N ILE A 1066 6.40 -19.83 -5.25
CA ILE A 1066 6.51 -18.37 -5.29
C ILE A 1066 7.55 -17.94 -6.34
N THR A 1067 7.15 -17.05 -7.24
CA THR A 1067 8.05 -16.47 -8.24
C THR A 1067 8.95 -15.42 -7.60
N ARG A 1068 10.11 -15.15 -8.21
CA ARG A 1068 11.08 -14.18 -7.67
C ARG A 1068 10.49 -12.76 -7.60
N GLN A 1069 9.69 -12.35 -8.58
CA GLN A 1069 8.99 -11.05 -8.54
C GLN A 1069 7.93 -10.95 -7.43
N GLU A 1070 7.21 -12.03 -7.12
CA GLU A 1070 6.29 -12.09 -5.99
C GLU A 1070 7.02 -12.00 -4.65
N MET A 1071 8.15 -12.71 -4.55
CA MET A 1071 9.05 -12.63 -3.39
C MET A 1071 9.49 -11.18 -3.14
N ALA A 1072 9.87 -10.43 -4.19
CA ALA A 1072 10.24 -9.01 -4.07
C ALA A 1072 9.07 -8.12 -3.59
N VAL A 1073 7.86 -8.31 -4.12
CA VAL A 1073 6.66 -7.56 -3.67
C VAL A 1073 6.34 -7.82 -2.20
N MET A 1074 6.45 -9.06 -1.73
CA MET A 1074 6.23 -9.39 -0.31
C MET A 1074 7.37 -8.86 0.58
N LEU A 1075 8.63 -8.90 0.11
CA LEU A 1075 9.79 -8.33 0.81
C LEU A 1075 9.70 -6.81 0.99
N MET A 1076 9.25 -6.08 -0.03
CA MET A 1076 9.13 -4.63 0.06
C MET A 1076 8.04 -4.18 1.02
N ARG A 1077 6.88 -4.85 1.01
CA ARG A 1077 5.85 -4.61 2.04
C ARG A 1077 6.39 -4.90 3.45
N ALA A 1078 7.15 -6.01 3.60
CA ALA A 1078 7.79 -6.34 4.87
C ALA A 1078 8.83 -5.29 5.33
N TYR A 1079 9.54 -4.67 4.38
CA TYR A 1079 10.46 -3.55 4.65
C TYR A 1079 9.73 -2.28 5.08
N GLU A 1080 8.67 -1.89 4.37
CA GLU A 1080 7.85 -0.72 4.70
C GLU A 1080 7.22 -0.86 6.09
N ILE A 1081 6.63 -2.03 6.39
CA ILE A 1081 6.04 -2.35 7.70
C ILE A 1081 7.09 -2.31 8.82
N ARG A 1082 8.31 -2.83 8.58
CA ARG A 1082 9.36 -2.92 9.60
C ARG A 1082 10.06 -1.59 9.87
N THR A 1083 10.17 -0.72 8.86
CA THR A 1083 10.94 0.54 8.96
C THR A 1083 10.08 1.79 9.09
N GLY A 1084 8.79 1.72 8.75
CA GLY A 1084 7.90 2.87 8.64
C GLY A 1084 8.21 3.78 7.44
N ASN A 1085 9.20 3.44 6.62
CA ASN A 1085 9.62 4.22 5.45
C ASN A 1085 9.01 3.65 4.19
N VAL A 1086 8.25 4.46 3.45
CA VAL A 1086 7.94 4.19 2.04
C VAL A 1086 9.21 4.43 1.23
N THR A 1087 9.61 3.47 0.39
CA THR A 1087 10.82 3.65 -0.43
C THR A 1087 10.47 4.55 -1.63
N PRO A 1088 11.19 5.66 -1.88
CA PRO A 1088 10.94 6.48 -3.07
C PRO A 1088 11.17 5.68 -4.35
N LEU A 1089 10.44 6.03 -5.41
CA LEU A 1089 10.60 5.41 -6.72
C LEU A 1089 12.03 5.63 -7.24
N VAL A 1090 12.74 4.53 -7.46
CA VAL A 1090 14.09 4.45 -8.03
C VAL A 1090 14.03 3.58 -9.27
N SER A 1091 14.88 3.83 -10.26
CA SER A 1091 14.96 2.98 -11.45
C SER A 1091 15.62 1.62 -11.13
N LEU A 1092 15.24 0.60 -11.89
CA LEU A 1092 15.61 -0.79 -11.66
C LEU A 1092 16.94 -1.06 -12.37
N ALA A 1093 18.05 -1.11 -11.64
CA ALA A 1093 19.37 -1.36 -12.24
C ALA A 1093 19.36 -2.62 -13.12
N LYS A 1094 19.43 -2.43 -14.45
CA LYS A 1094 19.02 -3.43 -15.45
C LYS A 1094 19.44 -4.87 -15.15
N PHE A 1095 18.42 -5.71 -15.05
CA PHE A 1095 18.56 -7.14 -15.28
C PHE A 1095 18.36 -7.45 -16.77
N SER A 1096 19.04 -8.47 -17.28
CA SER A 1096 18.97 -8.88 -18.71
C SER A 1096 17.58 -9.34 -19.16
N ASP A 1097 16.65 -9.53 -18.22
CA ASP A 1097 15.24 -9.90 -18.41
C ASP A 1097 14.29 -9.05 -17.54
N SER A 1098 14.62 -7.77 -17.31
CA SER A 1098 13.74 -6.84 -16.61
C SER A 1098 12.40 -6.61 -17.31
N ASP A 1099 12.34 -6.82 -18.62
CA ASP A 1099 11.13 -6.82 -19.46
C ASP A 1099 10.13 -7.93 -19.07
N LYS A 1100 10.60 -9.01 -18.43
CA LYS A 1100 9.76 -10.14 -17.96
C LYS A 1100 9.22 -9.93 -16.54
N ILE A 1101 9.55 -8.80 -15.91
CA ILE A 1101 8.94 -8.40 -14.64
C ILE A 1101 7.58 -7.80 -14.97
N ASP A 1102 6.51 -8.37 -14.43
CA ASP A 1102 5.18 -7.83 -14.66
C ASP A 1102 5.06 -6.41 -14.07
N ASN A 1103 4.33 -5.52 -14.75
CA ASN A 1103 4.16 -4.11 -14.35
C ASN A 1103 3.73 -3.90 -12.88
N TRP A 1104 2.99 -4.83 -12.29
CA TRP A 1104 2.56 -4.77 -10.89
C TRP A 1104 3.70 -5.05 -9.88
N ALA A 1105 4.81 -5.65 -10.33
CA ALA A 1105 5.97 -5.99 -9.53
C ALA A 1105 7.19 -5.07 -9.76
N VAL A 1106 7.31 -4.40 -10.92
CA VAL A 1106 8.47 -3.57 -11.32
C VAL A 1106 8.99 -2.67 -10.20
N ASN A 1107 8.11 -1.86 -9.59
CA ASN A 1107 8.50 -0.94 -8.51
C ASN A 1107 9.08 -1.66 -7.27
N ALA A 1108 8.55 -2.82 -6.92
CA ALA A 1108 9.02 -3.58 -5.77
C ALA A 1108 10.30 -4.37 -6.06
N VAL A 1109 10.47 -4.90 -7.28
CA VAL A 1109 11.75 -5.47 -7.71
C VAL A 1109 12.83 -4.38 -7.71
N SER A 1110 12.51 -3.17 -8.20
CA SER A 1110 13.44 -2.02 -8.17
C SER A 1110 13.87 -1.65 -6.76
N ALA A 1111 12.90 -1.43 -5.86
CA ALA A 1111 13.19 -1.05 -4.48
C ALA A 1111 13.93 -2.18 -3.73
N ALA A 1112 13.58 -3.45 -3.96
CA ALA A 1112 14.26 -4.58 -3.34
C ALA A 1112 15.72 -4.71 -3.83
N GLN A 1113 15.98 -4.43 -5.11
CA GLN A 1113 17.33 -4.42 -5.66
C GLN A 1113 18.16 -3.24 -5.13
N SER A 1114 17.60 -2.02 -5.09
CA SER A 1114 18.31 -0.83 -4.61
C SER A 1114 18.70 -0.94 -3.12
N LEU A 1115 17.86 -1.59 -2.32
CA LEU A 1115 18.16 -1.94 -0.92
C LEU A 1115 19.13 -3.13 -0.79
N GLY A 1116 19.37 -3.87 -1.87
CA GLY A 1116 20.30 -5.00 -1.95
C GLY A 1116 19.72 -6.33 -1.46
N PHE A 1117 18.39 -6.46 -1.38
CA PHE A 1117 17.68 -7.69 -0.95
C PHE A 1117 17.70 -8.80 -1.99
N ILE A 1118 17.72 -8.42 -3.27
CA ILE A 1118 17.70 -9.33 -4.43
C ILE A 1118 18.80 -8.94 -5.42
N ASN A 1119 19.29 -9.93 -6.15
CA ASN A 1119 20.30 -9.78 -7.18
C ASN A 1119 20.00 -10.72 -8.36
N GLY A 1120 20.56 -10.42 -9.52
CA GLY A 1120 20.55 -11.29 -10.68
C GLY A 1120 21.54 -12.44 -10.54
N ASN A 1121 21.49 -13.38 -11.48
CA ASN A 1121 22.50 -14.42 -11.64
C ASN A 1121 23.80 -13.83 -12.24
N ALA A 1122 24.83 -14.68 -12.40
CA ALA A 1122 26.13 -14.27 -12.94
C ALA A 1122 26.07 -13.77 -14.40
N ASP A 1123 24.99 -14.08 -15.12
CA ASP A 1123 24.74 -13.71 -16.52
C ASP A 1123 23.83 -12.46 -16.63
N GLY A 1124 23.54 -11.79 -15.50
CA GLY A 1124 22.75 -10.56 -15.41
C GLY A 1124 21.23 -10.74 -15.36
N PHE A 1125 20.71 -11.96 -15.46
CA PHE A 1125 19.27 -12.25 -15.44
C PHE A 1125 18.73 -12.32 -14.01
N TYR A 1126 17.59 -11.68 -13.77
CA TYR A 1126 16.84 -11.79 -12.53
C TYR A 1126 15.88 -12.96 -12.51
N LEU A 1127 15.38 -13.41 -13.66
CA LEU A 1127 14.45 -14.54 -13.81
C LEU A 1127 13.16 -14.32 -13.00
N PRO A 1128 12.42 -13.22 -13.22
CA PRO A 1128 11.30 -12.78 -12.37
C PRO A 1128 10.21 -13.83 -12.17
N GLN A 1129 9.87 -14.56 -13.23
CA GLN A 1129 8.84 -15.60 -13.25
C GLN A 1129 9.36 -16.97 -12.78
N SER A 1130 10.68 -17.15 -12.62
CA SER A 1130 11.22 -18.39 -12.06
C SER A 1130 10.96 -18.48 -10.55
N PHE A 1131 10.81 -19.70 -10.06
CA PHE A 1131 10.58 -19.96 -8.65
C PHE A 1131 11.85 -19.74 -7.80
N THR A 1132 11.69 -19.20 -6.60
CA THR A 1132 12.79 -19.03 -5.64
C THR A 1132 12.99 -20.30 -4.81
N ASN A 1133 14.25 -20.62 -4.49
CA ASN A 1133 14.58 -21.76 -3.65
C ASN A 1133 14.80 -21.39 -2.16
N ARG A 1134 14.88 -22.41 -1.29
CA ARG A 1134 15.02 -22.25 0.17
C ARG A 1134 16.25 -21.43 0.58
N ALA A 1135 17.37 -21.58 -0.13
CA ALA A 1135 18.61 -20.83 0.18
C ALA A 1135 18.51 -19.35 -0.23
N GLU A 1136 17.90 -19.06 -1.39
CA GLU A 1136 17.64 -17.69 -1.86
C GLU A 1136 16.63 -16.96 -0.95
N SER A 1137 15.53 -17.61 -0.61
CA SER A 1137 14.52 -17.07 0.31
C SER A 1137 15.12 -16.76 1.69
N ALA A 1138 15.93 -17.66 2.25
CA ALA A 1138 16.64 -17.42 3.51
C ALA A 1138 17.59 -16.21 3.42
N LYS A 1139 18.26 -16.02 2.26
CA LYS A 1139 19.14 -14.88 2.03
C LYS A 1139 18.38 -13.56 1.94
N ALA A 1140 17.28 -13.52 1.20
CA ALA A 1140 16.50 -12.30 1.04
C ALA A 1140 15.89 -11.83 2.38
N VAL A 1141 15.35 -12.75 3.19
CA VAL A 1141 14.83 -12.42 4.54
C VAL A 1141 15.95 -12.02 5.51
N SER A 1142 17.13 -12.64 5.42
CA SER A 1142 18.32 -12.22 6.19
C SER A 1142 18.76 -10.79 5.84
N LEU A 1143 18.73 -10.42 4.56
CA LEU A 1143 19.09 -9.08 4.08
C LEU A 1143 18.05 -8.03 4.52
N LEU A 1144 16.75 -8.36 4.47
CA LEU A 1144 15.67 -7.54 5.04
C LEU A 1144 15.95 -7.21 6.51
N LEU A 1145 16.32 -8.21 7.32
CA LEU A 1145 16.60 -8.04 8.75
C LEU A 1145 17.89 -7.27 9.07
N ALA A 1146 18.76 -7.05 8.09
CA ALA A 1146 20.00 -6.27 8.23
C ALA A 1146 19.80 -4.76 7.97
N LYS A 1147 18.60 -4.34 7.53
CA LYS A 1147 18.14 -2.95 7.54
C LYS A 1147 17.36 -2.65 8.82
#